data_AF-A0A3P1Y301-F1
#
_entry.id   AF-A0A3P1Y301-F1
#
_cell.length_a   1.000
_cell.length_b   1.000
_cell.length_c   1.000
_cell.angle_alpha   90.00
_cell.angle_beta   90.00
_cell.angle_gamma   90.00
#
_symmetry.space_group_name_H-M   'P 1'
#
loop_
_entity.id
_entity.type
_entity.pdbx_description
1 polymer ?
#
loop_
_entity_poly.entity_id
_entity_poly.type
_entity_poly.pdbx_seq_one_letter_code
_entity_poly.pdbx_strand_id
1 'polypeptide(L)'
;MPILIRVIMEYRRRGDVFLRRRTGGLCMADMSISGIASGVDWDGMMAKILERAKKPAYVMLEKRDTLERKKSLFEEFRIALQKLNSTLSPLKLPSTYKAKGIEIERTDRSGSHKGVLTAAVNADAAVNVYDLEVLKLAKSQVQRSNAFTGNLGGAFTGPLSGLSQSAFWVHIGGRKLRIEVNAVDTLESLAKRINTALKTQRPPMGVTASVVDNKLILKSDATGLGKDTRKVAMTRSSGAYDLLEALAVDPSGEVVIKSKDGSKTWKHGVDFDIVAGNQIRWRDHEPQTVPAGATYQVKYKAVKDDVYKNDKVLRGTGDTDEAALPFVPGAPANVKITSGSGASTVAYTQNVDYVLDGKNVRWLTSNRPAAGSDYTVTYTVPDGGETFTLNIGRGADDVIAGSAYADFASGRSVIRQGGKTYVQGEDFDIVSDGSSPAKAVVRWRPEAAWSAPAPGTNYDLELTKADGTVQAFNNEKRANTDKVTMSEWGFITAHGHILDDATYAYGGNSVTFGAGSFSVVPSPSQPGADNFTLTWSQPSTPPVPRDVPRYGDEYTVEYTSPKNTFTLSDDGAGILSALGLDLKDAEHFTAAEDAEMILDGEKVTRSSNKIGADYGNELIKGMAIELKGPGRVSLDVSHDLEASVKAIQAFTESYNDVMKWINVKSTEKAVDESKKAKLPSDDFRMKWGLLFGNSMLRDAKGRMRRSVTQTYVHTFKQRKSRDSIYGTMEQNGLKGTDTLRITVGARVADITVGPGDTLESIVERINDKSKDGEASALHYDPDGREYPTPFVKASVSDGRLVIDAGTDRPVRVAGSAVLKAVGMDYTYTGLYQVGLKTTATDFGKSGELEFSSQDFMKAMTRNPEEAMDVMLAFAQDMQTFADGMLRNSAANPLTGEGAVRGSVVREMDGIDLQVKSIDKYLASFEQRLQLKKETLFKRFSEAERNLAKLMQQASWLSNVTAQLQGGAGRGAQQ
;
A
#
# COMPACT_ATOMS: atom_id res chain seq x y z
N MET A 1 -9.61 -3.24 -40.67
CA MET A 1 -10.67 -3.02 -41.68
C MET A 1 -10.76 -4.01 -42.86
N PRO A 2 -9.81 -4.93 -43.19
CA PRO A 2 -9.99 -5.78 -44.40
C PRO A 2 -10.88 -7.02 -44.20
N ILE A 3 -11.02 -7.51 -42.97
CA ILE A 3 -11.64 -8.82 -42.70
C ILE A 3 -13.19 -8.74 -42.69
N LEU A 4 -13.76 -7.62 -42.23
CA LEU A 4 -15.22 -7.44 -42.14
C LEU A 4 -15.87 -7.22 -43.52
N ILE A 5 -15.17 -6.53 -44.43
CA ILE A 5 -15.58 -6.38 -45.84
C ILE A 5 -15.50 -7.73 -46.56
N ARG A 6 -14.52 -8.58 -46.22
CA ARG A 6 -14.42 -9.95 -46.74
C ARG A 6 -15.57 -10.82 -46.27
N VAL A 7 -15.96 -10.77 -44.99
CA VAL A 7 -17.08 -11.57 -44.44
C VAL A 7 -18.43 -11.11 -44.98
N ILE A 8 -18.64 -9.80 -45.16
CA ILE A 8 -19.87 -9.24 -45.74
C ILE A 8 -19.95 -9.55 -47.25
N MET A 9 -18.83 -9.49 -47.99
CA MET A 9 -18.79 -9.94 -49.37
C MET A 9 -18.97 -11.46 -49.50
N GLU A 10 -18.44 -12.28 -48.58
CA GLU A 10 -18.56 -13.74 -48.61
C GLU A 10 -20.00 -14.19 -48.27
N TYR A 11 -20.71 -13.49 -47.38
CA TYR A 11 -22.15 -13.70 -47.15
C TYR A 11 -23.01 -13.26 -48.33
N ARG A 12 -22.65 -12.16 -48.99
CA ARG A 12 -23.31 -11.69 -50.22
C ARG A 12 -23.09 -12.66 -51.39
N ARG A 13 -21.88 -13.23 -51.50
CA ARG A 13 -21.55 -14.28 -52.48
C ARG A 13 -22.24 -15.60 -52.17
N ARG A 14 -22.42 -16.00 -50.90
CA ARG A 14 -23.19 -17.21 -50.52
C ARG A 14 -24.70 -17.04 -50.72
N GLY A 15 -25.25 -15.85 -50.49
CA GLY A 15 -26.63 -15.50 -50.83
C GLY A 15 -26.87 -15.51 -52.35
N ASP A 16 -25.98 -14.89 -53.11
CA ASP A 16 -26.03 -14.89 -54.59
C ASP A 16 -25.77 -16.27 -55.19
N VAL A 17 -24.96 -17.13 -54.56
CA VAL A 17 -24.76 -18.53 -54.97
C VAL A 17 -25.98 -19.40 -54.63
N PHE A 18 -26.71 -19.10 -53.54
CA PHE A 18 -27.96 -19.80 -53.21
C PHE A 18 -29.13 -19.36 -54.10
N LEU A 19 -29.16 -18.07 -54.51
CA LEU A 19 -30.11 -17.53 -55.51
C LEU A 19 -29.77 -17.94 -56.95
N ARG A 20 -28.48 -18.03 -57.33
CA ARG A 20 -28.06 -18.57 -58.64
C ARG A 20 -28.20 -20.08 -58.77
N ARG A 21 -28.20 -20.86 -57.67
CA ARG A 21 -28.48 -22.31 -57.72
C ARG A 21 -29.97 -22.68 -57.77
N ARG A 22 -30.88 -21.75 -57.46
CA ARG A 22 -32.33 -21.96 -57.71
C ARG A 22 -32.85 -21.33 -58.98
N THR A 23 -32.11 -20.40 -59.60
CA THR A 23 -32.48 -19.82 -60.90
C THR A 23 -31.58 -20.26 -62.06
N GLY A 24 -30.46 -20.94 -61.79
CA GLY A 24 -29.61 -21.56 -62.80
C GLY A 24 -29.66 -23.08 -62.70
N GLY A 25 -30.23 -23.71 -63.74
CA GLY A 25 -30.17 -25.17 -63.91
C GLY A 25 -31.50 -25.91 -63.80
N LEU A 26 -32.60 -25.34 -64.29
CA LEU A 26 -33.61 -26.20 -64.89
C LEU A 26 -32.99 -26.75 -66.19
N CYS A 27 -32.43 -27.97 -66.13
CA CYS A 27 -32.53 -28.86 -67.29
C CYS A 27 -34.03 -29.21 -67.44
N MET A 28 -34.80 -28.22 -67.90
CA MET A 28 -36.14 -28.43 -68.41
C MET A 28 -35.95 -29.23 -69.69
N ALA A 29 -36.55 -30.42 -69.77
CA ALA A 29 -36.89 -30.95 -71.08
C ALA A 29 -37.73 -29.88 -71.77
N ASP A 30 -37.25 -29.38 -72.91
CA ASP A 30 -37.98 -28.43 -73.74
C ASP A 30 -39.18 -29.19 -74.33
N MET A 31 -40.30 -29.12 -73.62
CA MET A 31 -41.55 -29.73 -74.04
C MET A 31 -42.21 -28.72 -74.97
N SER A 32 -41.95 -28.84 -76.27
CA SER A 32 -42.58 -28.04 -77.32
C SER A 32 -43.75 -28.81 -77.94
N ILE A 33 -44.87 -28.12 -78.17
CA ILE A 33 -45.97 -28.60 -79.02
C ILE A 33 -45.97 -27.68 -80.22
N SER A 34 -45.11 -27.97 -81.19
CA SER A 34 -45.15 -27.24 -82.46
C SER A 34 -46.40 -27.66 -83.23
N GLY A 35 -47.24 -26.68 -83.57
CA GLY A 35 -48.51 -26.82 -84.30
C GLY A 35 -48.34 -27.24 -85.77
N ILE A 36 -47.59 -28.32 -86.01
CA ILE A 36 -47.23 -28.84 -87.34
C ILE A 36 -48.48 -29.25 -88.12
N ALA A 37 -49.59 -29.61 -87.46
CA ALA A 37 -50.84 -29.97 -88.15
C ALA A 37 -51.80 -28.79 -88.29
N SER A 38 -51.95 -27.93 -87.26
CA SER A 38 -53.02 -26.92 -87.19
C SER A 38 -52.62 -25.47 -87.48
N GLY A 39 -51.33 -25.12 -87.46
CA GLY A 39 -50.85 -23.75 -87.60
C GLY A 39 -51.11 -22.83 -86.39
N VAL A 40 -51.57 -23.37 -85.25
CA VAL A 40 -51.87 -22.60 -84.03
C VAL A 40 -50.65 -22.46 -83.12
N ASP A 41 -50.35 -21.24 -82.66
CA ASP A 41 -49.27 -20.93 -81.70
C ASP A 41 -49.69 -21.25 -80.25
N TRP A 42 -49.73 -22.55 -79.93
CA TRP A 42 -50.04 -23.02 -78.58
C TRP A 42 -48.98 -22.61 -77.55
N ASP A 43 -47.71 -22.52 -77.96
CA ASP A 43 -46.60 -22.13 -77.11
C ASP A 43 -46.72 -20.66 -76.66
N GLY A 44 -47.07 -19.75 -77.56
CA GLY A 44 -47.35 -18.35 -77.24
C GLY A 44 -48.59 -18.16 -76.36
N MET A 45 -49.63 -18.98 -76.53
CA MET A 45 -50.80 -18.96 -75.64
C MET A 45 -50.47 -19.50 -74.24
N MET A 46 -49.73 -20.62 -74.14
CA MET A 46 -49.23 -21.16 -72.88
C MET A 46 -48.36 -20.14 -72.15
N ALA A 47 -47.45 -19.48 -72.86
CA ALA A 47 -46.58 -18.44 -72.31
C ALA A 47 -47.39 -17.30 -71.70
N LYS A 48 -48.38 -16.75 -72.43
CA LYS A 48 -49.24 -15.66 -71.94
C LYS A 48 -50.08 -16.07 -70.72
N ILE A 49 -50.58 -17.32 -70.68
CA ILE A 49 -51.34 -17.84 -69.54
C ILE A 49 -50.45 -18.01 -68.31
N LEU A 50 -49.25 -18.56 -68.50
CA LEU A 50 -48.27 -18.76 -67.42
C LEU A 50 -47.71 -17.42 -66.91
N GLU A 51 -47.48 -16.45 -67.79
CA GLU A 51 -47.03 -15.10 -67.43
C GLU A 51 -48.08 -14.36 -66.58
N ARG A 52 -49.36 -14.39 -66.99
CA ARG A 52 -50.45 -13.86 -66.16
C ARG A 52 -50.56 -14.59 -64.83
N ALA A 53 -50.34 -15.91 -64.84
CA ALA A 53 -50.36 -16.71 -63.63
C ALA A 53 -49.21 -16.36 -62.67
N LYS A 54 -48.06 -15.84 -63.13
CA LYS A 54 -46.93 -15.44 -62.26
C LYS A 54 -47.16 -14.14 -61.49
N LYS A 55 -48.13 -13.30 -61.86
CA LYS A 55 -48.36 -11.97 -61.24
C LYS A 55 -48.40 -11.97 -59.70
N PRO A 56 -49.12 -12.89 -59.02
CA PRO A 56 -49.14 -12.92 -57.54
C PRO A 56 -47.77 -13.22 -56.91
N ALA A 57 -46.94 -14.02 -57.58
CA ALA A 57 -45.60 -14.33 -57.11
C ALA A 57 -44.67 -13.11 -57.22
N TYR A 58 -44.79 -12.30 -58.28
CA TYR A 58 -44.00 -11.07 -58.41
C TYR A 58 -44.30 -10.05 -57.30
N VAL A 59 -45.55 -9.91 -56.89
CA VAL A 59 -45.94 -9.05 -55.76
C VAL A 59 -45.31 -9.54 -54.45
N MET A 60 -45.29 -10.86 -54.23
CA MET A 60 -44.67 -11.46 -53.05
C MET A 60 -43.14 -11.33 -53.08
N LEU A 61 -42.53 -11.45 -54.26
CA LEU A 61 -41.09 -11.24 -54.47
C LEU A 61 -40.68 -9.80 -54.12
N GLU A 62 -41.41 -8.80 -54.63
CA GLU A 62 -41.14 -7.39 -54.31
C GLU A 62 -41.32 -7.11 -52.80
N LYS A 63 -42.34 -7.73 -52.18
CA LYS A 63 -42.55 -7.63 -50.73
C LYS A 63 -41.38 -8.24 -49.95
N ARG A 64 -40.87 -9.41 -50.35
CA ARG A 64 -39.68 -10.03 -49.74
C ARG A 64 -38.47 -9.11 -49.84
N ASP A 65 -38.17 -8.61 -51.04
CA ASP A 65 -37.01 -7.75 -51.27
C ASP A 65 -37.10 -6.45 -50.45
N THR A 66 -38.31 -5.89 -50.33
CA THR A 66 -38.57 -4.70 -49.49
C THR A 66 -38.32 -5.00 -48.01
N LEU A 67 -38.77 -6.15 -47.52
CA LEU A 67 -38.53 -6.61 -46.16
C LEU A 67 -37.03 -6.84 -45.89
N GLU A 68 -36.30 -7.45 -46.81
CA GLU A 68 -34.85 -7.64 -46.70
C GLU A 68 -34.09 -6.31 -46.66
N ARG A 69 -34.49 -5.33 -47.50
CA ARG A 69 -33.94 -3.97 -47.44
C ARG A 69 -34.23 -3.29 -46.11
N LYS A 70 -35.44 -3.44 -45.57
CA LYS A 70 -35.83 -2.92 -44.25
C LYS A 70 -35.00 -3.56 -43.14
N LYS A 71 -34.78 -4.89 -43.19
CA LYS A 71 -33.91 -5.61 -42.25
C LYS A 71 -32.47 -5.10 -42.29
N SER A 72 -31.94 -4.85 -43.49
CA SER A 72 -30.59 -4.26 -43.65
C SER A 72 -30.48 -2.88 -42.99
N LEU A 73 -31.52 -2.04 -43.05
CA LEU A 73 -31.50 -0.75 -42.36
C LEU A 73 -31.53 -0.91 -40.84
N PHE A 74 -32.32 -1.85 -40.30
CA PHE A 74 -32.29 -2.13 -38.86
C PHE A 74 -30.98 -2.77 -38.39
N GLU A 75 -30.30 -3.52 -39.24
CA GLU A 75 -28.95 -4.01 -38.97
C GLU A 75 -27.95 -2.85 -38.86
N GLU A 76 -28.01 -1.88 -39.78
CA GLU A 76 -27.19 -0.66 -39.70
C GLU A 76 -27.45 0.11 -38.38
N PHE A 77 -28.72 0.25 -37.99
CA PHE A 77 -29.11 0.87 -36.72
C PHE A 77 -28.59 0.10 -35.50
N ARG A 78 -28.68 -1.24 -35.53
CA ARG A 78 -28.17 -2.11 -34.48
C ARG A 78 -26.66 -1.93 -34.30
N ILE A 79 -25.90 -1.89 -35.39
CA ILE A 79 -24.45 -1.69 -35.36
C ILE A 79 -24.11 -0.31 -34.78
N ALA A 80 -24.83 0.74 -35.17
CA ALA A 80 -24.64 2.08 -34.61
C ALA A 80 -24.91 2.11 -33.09
N LEU A 81 -25.98 1.46 -32.63
CA LEU A 81 -26.29 1.31 -31.21
C LEU A 81 -25.24 0.47 -30.47
N GLN A 82 -24.69 -0.58 -31.08
CA GLN A 82 -23.60 -1.38 -30.48
C GLN A 82 -22.33 -0.55 -30.28
N LYS A 83 -21.98 0.30 -31.26
CA LYS A 83 -20.87 1.26 -31.15
C LYS A 83 -21.12 2.21 -29.98
N LEU A 84 -22.30 2.83 -29.91
CA LEU A 84 -22.71 3.69 -28.80
C LEU A 84 -22.57 2.95 -27.45
N ASN A 85 -23.10 1.73 -27.35
CA ASN A 85 -23.05 0.93 -26.12
C ASN A 85 -21.61 0.66 -25.65
N SER A 86 -20.68 0.41 -26.58
CA SER A 86 -19.28 0.18 -26.23
C SER A 86 -18.61 1.42 -25.61
N THR A 87 -18.97 2.64 -26.06
CA THR A 87 -18.40 3.89 -25.54
C THR A 87 -18.89 4.25 -24.13
N LEU A 88 -19.97 3.64 -23.64
CA LEU A 88 -20.50 3.87 -22.29
C LEU A 88 -19.68 3.18 -21.20
N SER A 89 -18.94 2.12 -21.54
CA SER A 89 -18.17 1.32 -20.58
C SER A 89 -17.21 2.15 -19.72
N PRO A 90 -16.31 3.01 -20.29
CA PRO A 90 -15.45 3.87 -19.49
C PRO A 90 -16.22 4.92 -18.69
N LEU A 91 -17.35 5.43 -19.20
CA LEU A 91 -18.16 6.44 -18.51
C LEU A 91 -18.92 5.91 -17.28
N LYS A 92 -18.95 4.59 -17.09
CA LYS A 92 -19.55 3.94 -15.92
C LYS A 92 -18.57 3.72 -14.77
N LEU A 93 -17.28 3.98 -14.98
CA LEU A 93 -16.23 3.71 -13.99
C LEU A 93 -15.93 4.97 -13.17
N PRO A 94 -16.11 4.97 -11.84
CA PRO A 94 -15.71 6.09 -11.01
C PRO A 94 -14.23 6.46 -11.15
N SER A 95 -13.37 5.47 -11.37
CA SER A 95 -11.92 5.67 -11.57
C SER A 95 -11.58 6.52 -12.79
N THR A 96 -12.43 6.53 -13.83
CA THR A 96 -12.24 7.36 -15.03
C THR A 96 -12.35 8.86 -14.69
N TYR A 97 -13.10 9.21 -13.65
CA TYR A 97 -13.33 10.59 -13.21
C TYR A 97 -12.45 11.00 -12.01
N LYS A 98 -11.96 10.01 -11.25
CA LYS A 98 -11.12 10.22 -10.06
C LYS A 98 -9.61 10.14 -10.33
N ALA A 99 -9.20 9.93 -11.58
CA ALA A 99 -7.80 9.87 -11.94
C ALA A 99 -7.06 11.16 -11.48
N LYS A 100 -5.84 10.95 -10.98
CA LYS A 100 -4.95 12.00 -10.48
C LYS A 100 -3.66 11.99 -11.28
N GLY A 101 -3.17 13.19 -11.56
CA GLY A 101 -1.84 13.41 -12.11
C GLY A 101 -0.94 14.00 -11.04
N ILE A 102 0.37 13.89 -11.27
CA ILE A 102 1.38 14.56 -10.44
C ILE A 102 2.37 15.26 -11.35
N GLU A 103 2.54 16.55 -11.14
CA GLU A 103 3.63 17.33 -11.71
C GLU A 103 4.73 17.47 -10.66
N ILE A 104 5.97 17.21 -11.07
CA ILE A 104 7.12 17.22 -10.15
C ILE A 104 8.12 18.23 -10.66
N GLU A 105 8.29 19.30 -9.90
CA GLU A 105 9.28 20.33 -10.16
C GLU A 105 10.43 20.22 -9.17
N ARG A 106 11.67 20.39 -9.66
CA ARG A 106 12.84 20.50 -8.80
C ARG A 106 13.04 21.97 -8.43
N THR A 107 13.09 22.28 -7.14
CA THR A 107 13.07 23.67 -6.64
C THR A 107 14.39 24.15 -6.05
N ASP A 108 15.36 23.26 -5.76
CA ASP A 108 16.68 23.65 -5.22
C ASP A 108 17.65 24.20 -6.29
N ARG A 109 17.56 23.71 -7.54
CA ARG A 109 18.42 24.11 -8.66
C ARG A 109 17.86 23.65 -10.00
N SER A 110 18.39 24.19 -11.09
CA SER A 110 18.09 23.71 -12.44
C SER A 110 18.59 22.26 -12.63
N GLY A 111 17.70 21.39 -13.12
CA GLY A 111 18.02 19.98 -13.35
C GLY A 111 16.78 19.10 -13.30
N SER A 112 16.93 17.82 -13.67
CA SER A 112 15.81 16.88 -13.64
C SER A 112 15.47 16.45 -12.22
N HIS A 113 14.19 16.47 -11.87
CA HIS A 113 13.66 15.90 -10.63
C HIS A 113 13.94 14.38 -10.53
N LYS A 114 14.13 13.68 -11.65
CA LYS A 114 14.38 12.23 -11.70
C LYS A 114 15.69 11.82 -11.01
N GLY A 115 16.63 12.76 -10.85
CA GLY A 115 17.85 12.54 -10.06
C GLY A 115 17.62 12.63 -8.55
N VAL A 116 16.49 13.20 -8.12
CA VAL A 116 16.08 13.31 -6.70
C VAL A 116 15.10 12.21 -6.37
N LEU A 117 13.99 12.11 -7.12
CA LEU A 117 12.97 11.08 -6.94
C LEU A 117 12.10 10.86 -8.17
N THR A 118 11.36 9.75 -8.14
CA THR A 118 10.19 9.50 -8.98
C THR A 118 8.97 9.27 -8.10
N ALA A 119 7.81 9.79 -8.48
CA ALA A 119 6.56 9.55 -7.77
C ALA A 119 5.42 9.18 -8.73
N ALA A 120 4.46 8.41 -8.22
CA ALA A 120 3.23 8.04 -8.90
C ALA A 120 2.06 8.18 -7.92
N VAL A 121 0.91 8.64 -8.43
CA VAL A 121 -0.31 8.84 -7.65
C VAL A 121 -1.43 7.94 -8.14
N ASN A 122 -2.33 7.54 -7.23
CA ASN A 122 -3.55 6.82 -7.55
C ASN A 122 -4.80 7.68 -7.25
N ALA A 123 -5.99 7.11 -7.44
CA ALA A 123 -7.25 7.83 -7.27
C ALA A 123 -7.56 8.28 -5.83
N ASP A 124 -6.85 7.74 -4.83
CA ASP A 124 -7.01 8.09 -3.42
C ASP A 124 -6.12 9.27 -2.99
N ALA A 125 -5.22 9.73 -3.87
CA ALA A 125 -4.37 10.89 -3.61
C ALA A 125 -5.21 12.17 -3.50
N ALA A 126 -4.91 12.97 -2.48
CA ALA A 126 -5.50 14.29 -2.31
C ALA A 126 -4.92 15.29 -3.32
N VAL A 127 -5.75 16.20 -3.83
CA VAL A 127 -5.29 17.31 -4.67
C VAL A 127 -4.64 18.33 -3.75
N ASN A 128 -3.32 18.42 -3.81
CA ASN A 128 -2.54 19.31 -2.99
C ASN A 128 -1.14 19.47 -3.59
N VAL A 129 -0.43 20.51 -3.16
CA VAL A 129 1.00 20.68 -3.41
C VAL A 129 1.76 20.25 -2.16
N TYR A 130 2.73 19.35 -2.32
CA TYR A 130 3.62 18.91 -1.25
C TYR A 130 5.05 19.34 -1.52
N ASP A 131 5.73 19.86 -0.51
CA ASP A 131 7.14 20.20 -0.56
C ASP A 131 7.98 19.09 0.07
N LEU A 132 8.84 18.44 -0.72
CA LEU A 132 9.67 17.34 -0.25
C LEU A 132 11.16 17.61 -0.50
N GLU A 133 11.94 17.60 0.57
CA GLU A 133 13.40 17.70 0.53
C GLU A 133 14.04 16.38 0.96
N VAL A 134 14.78 15.74 0.06
CA VAL A 134 15.58 14.55 0.37
C VAL A 134 16.93 15.00 0.89
N LEU A 135 17.22 14.75 2.15
CA LEU A 135 18.51 15.07 2.78
C LEU A 135 19.51 13.94 2.61
N LYS A 136 19.04 12.70 2.85
CA LYS A 136 19.88 11.50 2.79
C LYS A 136 19.06 10.29 2.34
N LEU A 137 19.70 9.38 1.59
CA LEU A 137 19.12 8.10 1.20
C LEU A 137 19.36 7.02 2.26
N ALA A 138 18.45 6.07 2.33
CA ALA A 138 18.64 4.87 3.14
C ALA A 138 19.75 4.00 2.55
N LYS A 139 20.63 3.46 3.39
CA LYS A 139 21.72 2.54 3.03
C LYS A 139 21.55 1.19 3.74
N SER A 140 21.89 0.12 3.05
CA SER A 140 21.95 -1.22 3.64
C SER A 140 23.26 -1.41 4.41
N GLN A 141 23.22 -2.21 5.48
CA GLN A 141 24.44 -2.68 6.13
C GLN A 141 25.26 -3.55 5.18
N VAL A 142 26.59 -3.39 5.23
CA VAL A 142 27.57 -4.25 4.54
C VAL A 142 28.68 -4.66 5.50
N GLN A 143 29.02 -5.95 5.53
CA GLN A 143 30.21 -6.49 6.18
C GLN A 143 31.08 -7.14 5.11
N ARG A 144 32.39 -6.90 5.14
CA ARG A 144 33.37 -7.39 4.17
C ARG A 144 34.45 -8.15 4.93
N SER A 145 34.93 -9.25 4.36
CA SER A 145 36.06 -10.02 4.90
C SER A 145 37.40 -9.40 4.48
N ASN A 146 38.48 -9.92 5.06
CA ASN A 146 39.82 -9.84 4.49
C ASN A 146 39.85 -10.44 3.07
N ALA A 147 40.89 -10.10 2.30
CA ALA A 147 41.09 -10.66 0.97
C ALA A 147 41.70 -12.07 1.05
N PHE A 148 41.10 -13.05 0.37
CA PHE A 148 41.62 -14.42 0.27
C PHE A 148 41.76 -14.86 -1.18
N THR A 149 42.86 -15.54 -1.49
CA THR A 149 43.09 -16.13 -2.82
C THR A 149 43.12 -17.65 -2.71
N GLY A 150 42.34 -18.33 -3.55
CA GLY A 150 42.23 -19.79 -3.52
C GLY A 150 41.34 -20.31 -2.39
N ASN A 151 41.83 -21.29 -1.64
CA ASN A 151 41.08 -21.89 -0.53
C ASN A 151 41.25 -21.10 0.78
N LEU A 152 40.34 -21.33 1.72
CA LEU A 152 40.34 -20.66 3.03
C LEU A 152 41.32 -21.26 4.03
N GLY A 153 42.23 -22.15 3.62
CA GLY A 153 43.19 -22.78 4.51
C GLY A 153 44.07 -21.78 5.27
N GLY A 154 44.37 -20.63 4.67
CA GLY A 154 45.10 -19.53 5.32
C GLY A 154 44.35 -18.90 6.51
N ALA A 155 43.02 -19.04 6.58
CA ALA A 155 42.23 -18.60 7.74
C ALA A 155 42.33 -19.59 8.93
N PHE A 156 42.71 -20.85 8.69
CA PHE A 156 42.85 -21.88 9.73
C PHE A 156 44.25 -21.88 10.33
N THR A 157 44.63 -20.74 10.90
CA THR A 157 45.92 -20.53 11.57
C THR A 157 45.71 -20.08 13.02
N GLY A 158 46.78 -20.07 13.83
CA GLY A 158 46.70 -19.67 15.24
C GLY A 158 45.75 -20.57 16.06
N PRO A 159 44.74 -20.01 16.77
CA PRO A 159 43.76 -20.79 17.56
C PRO A 159 42.97 -21.84 16.75
N LEU A 160 42.89 -21.68 15.42
CA LEU A 160 42.20 -22.61 14.51
C LEU A 160 43.13 -23.66 13.89
N SER A 161 44.42 -23.64 14.22
CA SER A 161 45.41 -24.56 13.65
C SER A 161 45.06 -26.02 13.94
N GLY A 162 45.07 -26.85 12.90
CA GLY A 162 44.73 -28.28 12.99
C GLY A 162 43.23 -28.60 12.82
N LEU A 163 42.35 -27.59 12.74
CA LEU A 163 40.94 -27.79 12.40
C LEU A 163 40.73 -27.79 10.89
N SER A 164 39.84 -28.66 10.39
CA SER A 164 39.42 -28.67 8.98
C SER A 164 38.13 -27.89 8.73
N GLN A 165 37.39 -27.56 9.79
CA GLN A 165 36.10 -26.88 9.76
C GLN A 165 35.89 -26.01 11.01
N SER A 166 35.15 -24.92 10.85
CA SER A 166 34.64 -24.07 11.93
C SER A 166 33.27 -23.51 11.53
N ALA A 167 32.60 -22.75 12.41
CA ALA A 167 31.29 -22.18 12.11
C ALA A 167 31.09 -20.81 12.76
N PHE A 168 30.27 -19.98 12.13
CA PHE A 168 29.76 -18.75 12.70
C PHE A 168 28.24 -18.67 12.53
N TRP A 169 27.59 -17.75 13.23
CA TRP A 169 26.15 -17.53 13.17
C TRP A 169 25.85 -16.17 12.54
N VAL A 170 24.84 -16.15 11.67
CA VAL A 170 24.23 -14.93 11.13
C VAL A 170 22.94 -14.66 11.88
N HIS A 171 22.83 -13.48 12.49
CA HIS A 171 21.67 -13.03 13.23
C HIS A 171 21.00 -11.88 12.47
N ILE A 172 19.72 -12.00 12.12
CA ILE A 172 18.94 -10.91 11.49
C ILE A 172 17.45 -11.05 11.83
N GLY A 173 16.79 -9.93 12.16
CA GLY A 173 15.36 -9.91 12.49
C GLY A 173 14.98 -10.88 13.61
N GLY A 174 15.79 -10.94 14.67
CA GLY A 174 15.58 -11.83 15.83
C GLY A 174 15.65 -13.33 15.51
N ARG A 175 16.37 -13.73 14.45
CA ARG A 175 16.61 -15.14 14.06
C ARG A 175 18.09 -15.36 13.88
N LYS A 176 18.58 -16.56 14.23
CA LYS A 176 19.99 -16.96 14.03
C LYS A 176 20.10 -18.17 13.12
N LEU A 177 21.13 -18.22 12.28
CA LEU A 177 21.43 -19.34 11.39
C LEU A 177 22.92 -19.67 11.44
N ARG A 178 23.25 -20.95 11.65
CA ARG A 178 24.63 -21.44 11.65
C ARG A 178 25.15 -21.61 10.22
N ILE A 179 26.36 -21.13 9.98
CA ILE A 179 27.11 -21.26 8.72
C ILE A 179 28.41 -22.01 8.99
N GLU A 180 28.63 -23.09 8.28
CA GLU A 180 29.88 -23.85 8.32
C GLU A 180 30.90 -23.31 7.31
N VAL A 181 32.16 -23.23 7.74
CA VAL A 181 33.32 -22.81 6.94
C VAL A 181 34.34 -23.93 6.97
N ASN A 182 34.75 -24.41 5.79
CA ASN A 182 35.79 -25.45 5.67
C ASN A 182 37.09 -24.86 5.16
N ALA A 183 38.23 -25.43 5.57
CA ALA A 183 39.55 -24.99 5.07
C ALA A 183 39.70 -25.14 3.54
N VAL A 184 38.99 -26.09 2.96
CA VAL A 184 38.98 -26.34 1.50
C VAL A 184 37.98 -25.48 0.73
N ASP A 185 37.12 -24.70 1.41
CA ASP A 185 36.18 -23.80 0.74
C ASP A 185 36.93 -22.67 0.02
N THR A 186 36.36 -22.15 -1.06
CA THR A 186 36.71 -20.83 -1.61
C THR A 186 35.69 -19.80 -1.14
N LEU A 187 35.96 -18.51 -1.34
CA LEU A 187 34.98 -17.47 -1.00
C LEU A 187 33.67 -17.65 -1.79
N GLU A 188 33.72 -18.14 -3.03
CA GLU A 188 32.55 -18.40 -3.86
C GLU A 188 31.73 -19.59 -3.34
N SER A 189 32.39 -20.67 -2.91
CA SER A 189 31.70 -21.82 -2.33
C SER A 189 31.04 -21.43 -1.00
N LEU A 190 31.72 -20.64 -0.17
CA LEU A 190 31.19 -20.09 1.08
C LEU A 190 30.00 -19.14 0.83
N ALA A 191 30.13 -18.17 -0.09
CA ALA A 191 29.04 -17.25 -0.43
C ALA A 191 27.81 -18.00 -0.93
N LYS A 192 27.99 -19.02 -1.77
CA LYS A 192 26.90 -19.88 -2.24
C LYS A 192 26.24 -20.66 -1.08
N ARG A 193 27.05 -21.19 -0.15
CA ARG A 193 26.56 -21.88 1.04
C ARG A 193 25.70 -20.95 1.92
N ILE A 194 26.20 -19.74 2.19
CA ILE A 194 25.48 -18.71 2.95
C ILE A 194 24.14 -18.37 2.29
N ASN A 195 24.16 -18.02 1.00
CA ASN A 195 22.93 -17.69 0.26
C ASN A 195 21.93 -18.85 0.24
N THR A 196 22.42 -20.09 0.11
CA THR A 196 21.55 -21.28 0.12
C THR A 196 20.91 -21.45 1.50
N ALA A 197 21.72 -21.41 2.57
CA ALA A 197 21.24 -21.56 3.93
C ALA A 197 20.18 -20.50 4.28
N LEU A 198 20.44 -19.22 3.96
CA LEU A 198 19.53 -18.11 4.25
C LEU A 198 18.23 -18.15 3.44
N LYS A 199 18.28 -18.54 2.15
CA LYS A 199 17.09 -18.64 1.27
C LYS A 199 16.19 -19.83 1.57
N THR A 200 16.76 -20.93 2.09
CA THR A 200 15.96 -22.13 2.44
C THR A 200 15.09 -21.95 3.69
N GLN A 201 15.37 -20.93 4.48
CA GLN A 201 14.55 -20.57 5.63
C GLN A 201 13.15 -20.10 5.18
N ARG A 202 12.12 -20.38 5.99
CA ARG A 202 10.74 -19.89 5.75
C ARG A 202 10.27 -19.03 6.94
N PRO A 203 10.18 -17.70 6.78
CA PRO A 203 10.55 -16.91 5.60
C PRO A 203 12.08 -16.85 5.39
N PRO A 204 12.56 -16.47 4.19
CA PRO A 204 13.98 -16.25 3.92
C PRO A 204 14.58 -15.22 4.89
N MET A 205 15.85 -15.36 5.22
CA MET A 205 16.60 -14.37 6.02
C MET A 205 17.26 -13.35 5.08
N GLY A 206 17.04 -12.05 5.31
CA GLY A 206 17.35 -10.96 4.37
C GLY A 206 18.81 -10.52 4.31
N VAL A 207 19.74 -11.46 4.13
CA VAL A 207 21.16 -11.18 3.90
C VAL A 207 21.60 -11.88 2.61
N THR A 208 22.32 -11.17 1.75
CA THR A 208 22.93 -11.72 0.55
C THR A 208 24.45 -11.73 0.69
N ALA A 209 25.07 -12.84 0.32
CA ALA A 209 26.52 -13.01 0.22
C ALA A 209 26.99 -12.92 -1.23
N SER A 210 28.11 -12.24 -1.47
CA SER A 210 28.77 -12.16 -2.79
C SER A 210 30.28 -12.07 -2.63
N VAL A 211 31.03 -12.32 -3.71
CA VAL A 211 32.49 -12.14 -3.73
C VAL A 211 32.84 -11.02 -4.70
N VAL A 212 33.59 -10.03 -4.24
CA VAL A 212 34.10 -8.91 -5.05
C VAL A 212 35.53 -8.62 -4.60
N ASP A 213 36.46 -8.46 -5.53
CA ASP A 213 37.88 -8.17 -5.26
C ASP A 213 38.52 -9.09 -4.21
N ASN A 214 38.28 -10.40 -4.33
CA ASN A 214 38.75 -11.44 -3.41
C ASN A 214 38.27 -11.28 -1.96
N LYS A 215 37.20 -10.51 -1.72
CA LYS A 215 36.56 -10.36 -0.39
C LYS A 215 35.14 -10.94 -0.42
N LEU A 216 34.76 -11.64 0.63
CA LEU A 216 33.37 -11.98 0.89
C LEU A 216 32.64 -10.73 1.37
N ILE A 217 31.53 -10.41 0.73
CA ILE A 217 30.64 -9.30 1.08
C ILE A 217 29.32 -9.90 1.55
N LEU A 218 28.94 -9.58 2.78
CA LEU A 218 27.62 -9.82 3.33
C LEU A 218 26.87 -8.50 3.34
N LYS A 219 25.72 -8.44 2.68
CA LYS A 219 24.90 -7.22 2.56
C LYS A 219 23.48 -7.52 2.98
N SER A 220 22.87 -6.62 3.75
CA SER A 220 21.43 -6.68 4.02
C SER A 220 20.64 -6.40 2.74
N ASP A 221 19.60 -7.19 2.49
CA ASP A 221 18.75 -7.05 1.30
C ASP A 221 17.91 -5.77 1.34
N ALA A 222 17.58 -5.31 2.54
CA ALA A 222 16.84 -4.07 2.77
C ALA A 222 17.79 -2.93 3.16
N THR A 223 17.39 -1.70 2.87
CA THR A 223 18.09 -0.50 3.34
C THR A 223 17.62 -0.11 4.73
N GLY A 224 18.30 0.85 5.35
CA GLY A 224 17.90 1.41 6.63
C GLY A 224 18.04 0.42 7.77
N LEU A 225 17.72 0.89 8.96
CA LEU A 225 17.71 0.06 10.17
C LEU A 225 16.47 -0.84 10.17
N GLY A 226 15.32 -0.24 9.87
CA GLY A 226 14.01 -0.90 10.02
C GLY A 226 13.76 -1.30 11.48
N LYS A 227 12.51 -1.59 11.84
CA LYS A 227 12.18 -2.10 13.17
C LYS A 227 11.23 -3.28 13.04
N ASP A 228 11.43 -4.28 13.87
CA ASP A 228 10.49 -5.38 14.08
C ASP A 228 10.29 -5.55 15.58
N THR A 229 9.04 -5.61 16.02
CA THR A 229 8.68 -5.76 17.43
C THR A 229 7.97 -7.08 17.62
N ARG A 230 8.59 -7.98 18.39
CA ARG A 230 7.98 -9.24 18.82
C ARG A 230 7.43 -9.11 20.22
N LYS A 231 6.28 -9.75 20.46
CA LYS A 231 5.61 -9.75 21.77
C LYS A 231 5.44 -11.18 22.25
N VAL A 232 5.81 -11.43 23.50
CA VAL A 232 5.60 -12.73 24.16
C VAL A 232 4.95 -12.48 25.52
N ALA A 233 3.81 -13.13 25.74
CA ALA A 233 3.16 -13.16 27.06
C ALA A 233 3.86 -14.19 27.94
N MET A 234 4.12 -13.84 29.20
CA MET A 234 4.81 -14.64 30.19
C MET A 234 4.12 -14.51 31.54
N THR A 235 4.43 -15.45 32.44
CA THR A 235 3.98 -15.43 33.83
C THR A 235 5.21 -15.45 34.73
N ARG A 236 5.23 -14.56 35.74
CA ARG A 236 6.33 -14.47 36.72
C ARG A 236 6.45 -15.79 37.48
N SER A 237 7.62 -16.42 37.35
CA SER A 237 7.91 -17.69 38.04
C SER A 237 8.16 -17.48 39.53
N SER A 238 8.16 -18.57 40.30
CA SER A 238 8.59 -18.55 41.71
C SER A 238 10.12 -18.53 41.85
N GLY A 239 10.85 -18.58 40.74
CA GLY A 239 12.31 -18.58 40.71
C GLY A 239 12.89 -17.17 40.61
N ALA A 240 14.20 -17.08 40.77
CA ALA A 240 14.94 -15.83 40.58
C ALA A 240 14.88 -15.30 39.13
N TYR A 241 14.53 -16.18 38.17
CA TYR A 241 14.61 -15.92 36.74
C TYR A 241 13.37 -16.39 35.99
N ASP A 242 13.00 -15.66 34.94
CA ASP A 242 11.97 -16.08 33.98
C ASP A 242 12.59 -16.35 32.60
N LEU A 243 12.42 -17.56 32.08
CA LEU A 243 13.09 -18.04 30.86
C LEU A 243 12.42 -17.50 29.59
N LEU A 244 13.18 -16.84 28.70
CA LEU A 244 12.68 -16.32 27.42
C LEU A 244 12.76 -17.37 26.30
N GLU A 245 12.19 -18.56 26.49
CA GLU A 245 12.32 -19.67 25.52
C GLU A 245 11.90 -19.30 24.08
N ALA A 246 10.83 -18.52 23.95
CA ALA A 246 10.25 -18.16 22.66
C ALA A 246 10.88 -16.93 21.99
N LEU A 247 11.82 -16.24 22.66
CA LEU A 247 12.32 -14.93 22.22
C LEU A 247 13.83 -14.80 22.44
N ALA A 248 14.62 -15.03 21.40
CA ALA A 248 16.06 -14.78 21.44
C ALA A 248 16.35 -13.27 21.36
N VAL A 249 16.81 -12.69 22.47
CA VAL A 249 17.19 -11.27 22.56
C VAL A 249 18.64 -11.09 22.09
N ASP A 250 18.86 -10.26 21.07
CA ASP A 250 20.20 -9.77 20.69
C ASP A 250 20.58 -8.59 21.61
N PRO A 251 21.84 -8.50 22.09
CA PRO A 251 22.38 -7.33 22.80
C PRO A 251 22.08 -5.97 22.18
N SER A 252 21.91 -5.88 20.85
CA SER A 252 21.64 -4.61 20.17
C SER A 252 20.16 -4.19 20.12
N GLY A 253 19.23 -5.01 20.62
CA GLY A 253 17.79 -4.71 20.56
C GLY A 253 17.23 -4.17 21.88
N GLU A 254 16.09 -3.51 21.80
CA GLU A 254 15.40 -2.92 22.96
C GLU A 254 14.38 -3.90 23.52
N VAL A 255 14.47 -4.21 24.81
CA VAL A 255 13.47 -5.02 25.52
C VAL A 255 12.69 -4.12 26.49
N VAL A 256 11.38 -4.14 26.34
CA VAL A 256 10.43 -3.47 27.24
C VAL A 256 9.44 -4.51 27.73
N ILE A 257 9.15 -4.52 29.03
CA ILE A 257 8.13 -5.41 29.58
C ILE A 257 6.94 -4.57 30.03
N LYS A 258 5.73 -5.01 29.70
CA LYS A 258 4.49 -4.34 30.09
C LYS A 258 3.62 -5.26 30.93
N SER A 259 2.84 -4.70 31.84
CA SER A 259 1.80 -5.46 32.54
C SER A 259 0.77 -5.99 31.53
N LYS A 260 0.01 -7.03 31.91
CA LYS A 260 -1.03 -7.63 31.05
C LYS A 260 -2.01 -6.62 30.46
N ASP A 261 -2.37 -5.58 31.20
CA ASP A 261 -3.28 -4.50 30.81
C ASP A 261 -2.57 -3.29 30.15
N GLY A 262 -1.22 -3.31 30.08
CA GLY A 262 -0.39 -2.24 29.56
C GLY A 262 -0.27 -1.00 30.45
N SER A 263 -0.81 -1.02 31.67
CA SER A 263 -0.77 0.14 32.59
C SER A 263 0.62 0.43 33.17
N LYS A 264 1.48 -0.59 33.30
CA LYS A 264 2.87 -0.45 33.76
C LYS A 264 3.85 -0.86 32.67
N THR A 265 4.98 -0.16 32.63
CA THR A 265 6.08 -0.43 31.72
C THR A 265 7.38 -0.52 32.52
N TRP A 266 8.01 -1.68 32.47
CA TRP A 266 9.31 -1.98 33.06
C TRP A 266 10.39 -1.91 31.98
N LYS A 267 11.53 -1.31 32.30
CA LYS A 267 12.63 -1.04 31.38
C LYS A 267 13.84 -1.92 31.69
N HIS A 268 14.44 -2.46 30.63
CA HIS A 268 15.69 -3.21 30.72
C HIS A 268 16.81 -2.33 31.31
N GLY A 269 17.60 -2.90 32.22
CA GLY A 269 18.67 -2.20 32.93
C GLY A 269 18.18 -1.26 34.03
N VAL A 270 16.86 -1.17 34.27
CA VAL A 270 16.23 -0.40 35.37
C VAL A 270 15.44 -1.31 36.30
N ASP A 271 14.49 -2.06 35.75
CA ASP A 271 13.54 -2.89 36.51
C ASP A 271 13.85 -4.39 36.39
N PHE A 272 14.53 -4.77 35.33
CA PHE A 272 14.99 -6.13 35.08
C PHE A 272 16.25 -6.12 34.20
N ASP A 273 17.00 -7.21 34.24
CA ASP A 273 18.12 -7.48 33.35
C ASP A 273 17.84 -8.71 32.49
N ILE A 274 18.42 -8.76 31.30
CA ILE A 274 18.54 -9.99 30.53
C ILE A 274 19.91 -10.60 30.83
N VAL A 275 19.93 -11.78 31.43
CA VAL A 275 21.16 -12.49 31.84
C VAL A 275 21.51 -13.63 30.89
N ALA A 276 22.71 -14.20 31.08
CA ALA A 276 23.19 -15.34 30.30
C ALA A 276 22.16 -16.49 30.30
N GLY A 277 21.97 -17.14 29.15
CA GLY A 277 20.93 -18.15 28.98
C GLY A 277 19.55 -17.60 28.56
N ASN A 278 19.46 -16.31 28.21
CA ASN A 278 18.24 -15.68 27.69
C ASN A 278 17.11 -15.71 28.73
N GLN A 279 17.39 -15.16 29.91
CA GLN A 279 16.52 -15.15 31.07
C GLN A 279 16.30 -13.73 31.57
N ILE A 280 15.09 -13.41 32.02
CA ILE A 280 14.78 -12.17 32.73
C ILE A 280 15.12 -12.37 34.21
N ARG A 281 15.99 -11.51 34.74
CA ARG A 281 16.18 -11.34 36.18
C ARG A 281 15.49 -10.07 36.63
N TRP A 282 14.47 -10.19 37.47
CA TRP A 282 13.76 -9.03 38.02
C TRP A 282 14.54 -8.37 39.16
N ARG A 283 14.47 -7.05 39.24
CA ARG A 283 15.07 -6.27 40.32
C ARG A 283 14.00 -6.00 41.38
N ASP A 284 13.81 -6.95 42.28
CA ASP A 284 12.68 -6.96 43.22
C ASP A 284 12.75 -5.88 44.32
N HIS A 285 13.92 -5.28 44.60
CA HIS A 285 14.13 -4.33 45.72
C HIS A 285 15.07 -3.16 45.36
N GLU A 286 15.00 -2.05 46.12
CA GLU A 286 15.88 -0.86 46.07
C GLU A 286 17.26 -1.09 46.73
N PRO A 287 18.35 -0.42 46.27
CA PRO A 287 19.70 -0.75 46.67
C PRO A 287 19.97 -0.12 48.03
N GLN A 288 20.43 -0.93 48.99
CA GLN A 288 20.71 -0.44 50.35
C GLN A 288 22.10 0.20 50.47
N THR A 289 23.03 -0.12 49.56
CA THR A 289 24.36 0.49 49.44
C THR A 289 24.73 0.64 47.97
N VAL A 290 25.78 1.41 47.63
CA VAL A 290 26.33 1.48 46.27
C VAL A 290 26.66 0.08 45.76
N PRO A 291 26.33 -0.33 44.53
CA PRO A 291 26.70 -1.64 44.00
C PRO A 291 28.21 -1.91 43.91
N ALA A 292 28.62 -3.15 44.11
CA ALA A 292 30.01 -3.58 43.95
C ALA A 292 30.53 -3.32 42.53
N GLY A 293 31.73 -2.75 42.37
CA GLY A 293 32.26 -2.40 41.05
C GLY A 293 31.57 -1.21 40.38
N ALA A 294 30.54 -0.62 40.99
CA ALA A 294 29.95 0.62 40.51
C ALA A 294 30.76 1.84 40.96
N THR A 295 30.61 2.93 40.21
CA THR A 295 31.19 4.23 40.57
C THR A 295 30.17 5.04 41.37
N TYR A 296 30.61 5.58 42.50
CA TYR A 296 29.84 6.52 43.31
C TYR A 296 30.57 7.84 43.43
N GLN A 297 29.81 8.89 43.73
CA GLN A 297 30.33 10.23 43.88
C GLN A 297 30.46 10.58 45.35
N VAL A 298 31.63 11.09 45.71
CA VAL A 298 31.87 11.74 47.01
C VAL A 298 32.31 13.17 46.77
N LYS A 299 32.11 14.02 47.76
CA LYS A 299 32.56 15.41 47.72
C LYS A 299 33.85 15.56 48.52
N TYR A 300 34.91 16.01 47.88
CA TYR A 300 36.14 16.45 48.53
C TYR A 300 36.13 17.95 48.70
N LYS A 301 36.12 18.43 49.94
CA LYS A 301 36.25 19.85 50.27
C LYS A 301 37.73 20.19 50.40
N ALA A 302 38.32 20.70 49.33
CA ALA A 302 39.69 21.20 49.35
C ALA A 302 39.78 22.52 50.11
N VAL A 303 40.94 22.76 50.68
CA VAL A 303 41.24 23.99 51.43
C VAL A 303 42.17 24.89 50.62
N LYS A 304 42.39 26.11 51.12
CA LYS A 304 43.31 27.08 50.51
C LYS A 304 44.68 26.43 50.22
N ASP A 305 45.26 26.78 49.07
CA ASP A 305 46.58 26.33 48.61
C ASP A 305 46.71 24.84 48.25
N ASP A 306 45.61 24.06 48.26
CA ASP A 306 45.59 22.76 47.60
C ASP A 306 45.79 22.95 46.09
N VAL A 307 46.60 22.09 45.47
CA VAL A 307 47.02 22.22 44.07
C VAL A 307 46.64 20.97 43.30
N TYR A 308 45.82 21.15 42.27
CA TYR A 308 45.54 20.14 41.25
C TYR A 308 46.47 20.33 40.05
N LYS A 309 46.97 19.23 39.49
CA LYS A 309 47.78 19.20 38.27
C LYS A 309 47.30 18.08 37.35
N ASN A 310 47.08 18.42 36.08
CA ASN A 310 46.95 17.47 34.99
C ASN A 310 48.10 17.71 34.02
N ASP A 311 49.04 16.78 33.92
CA ASP A 311 50.25 16.92 33.10
C ASP A 311 50.23 16.18 31.76
N LYS A 312 49.06 15.64 31.37
CA LYS A 312 48.88 14.84 30.15
C LYS A 312 47.72 15.33 29.29
N VAL A 313 47.49 16.64 29.23
CA VAL A 313 46.44 17.17 28.36
C VAL A 313 46.94 17.20 26.93
N LEU A 314 46.35 16.36 26.07
CA LEU A 314 46.72 16.28 24.65
C LEU A 314 46.09 17.43 23.87
N ARG A 315 46.90 18.13 23.09
CA ARG A 315 46.44 19.24 22.24
C ARG A 315 45.75 18.74 20.95
N GLY A 316 44.50 19.15 20.74
CA GLY A 316 43.73 18.89 19.52
C GLY A 316 44.14 19.74 18.31
N THR A 317 43.51 19.50 17.15
CA THR A 317 43.78 20.25 15.91
C THR A 317 42.95 21.53 15.78
N GLY A 318 41.83 21.67 16.48
CA GLY A 318 40.94 22.84 16.49
C GLY A 318 41.27 23.84 17.59
N ASP A 319 40.49 24.92 17.79
CA ASP A 319 40.82 25.97 18.77
C ASP A 319 40.44 25.64 20.23
N THR A 320 39.72 24.54 20.46
CA THR A 320 39.26 24.10 21.78
C THR A 320 39.79 22.72 22.10
N ASP A 321 40.35 22.57 23.29
CA ASP A 321 40.66 21.28 23.91
C ASP A 321 39.59 20.97 24.96
N GLU A 322 38.77 19.98 24.66
CA GLU A 322 37.67 19.56 25.54
C GLU A 322 38.18 18.78 26.75
N ALA A 323 37.54 18.98 27.90
CA ALA A 323 37.81 18.24 29.14
C ALA A 323 39.26 18.30 29.66
N ALA A 324 39.97 19.42 29.43
CA ALA A 324 41.31 19.66 29.96
C ALA A 324 41.38 19.61 31.49
N LEU A 325 40.27 19.93 32.16
CA LEU A 325 40.07 19.78 33.60
C LEU A 325 38.86 18.87 33.88
N PRO A 326 38.90 18.03 34.93
CA PRO A 326 37.76 17.19 35.30
C PRO A 326 36.62 17.97 35.98
N PHE A 327 36.86 19.22 36.37
CA PHE A 327 35.91 20.13 37.05
C PHE A 327 35.95 21.54 36.44
N VAL A 328 34.94 22.35 36.74
CA VAL A 328 34.92 23.78 36.39
C VAL A 328 35.53 24.55 37.56
N PRO A 329 36.68 25.23 37.40
CA PRO A 329 37.31 25.96 38.50
C PRO A 329 36.44 27.11 39.00
N GLY A 330 36.21 27.21 40.31
CA GLY A 330 35.50 28.33 40.92
C GLY A 330 36.25 29.66 40.81
N ALA A 331 37.57 29.62 40.63
CA ALA A 331 38.41 30.78 40.35
C ALA A 331 39.28 30.55 39.09
N PRO A 332 38.74 30.79 37.88
CA PRO A 332 39.47 30.55 36.63
C PRO A 332 40.87 31.17 36.59
N ALA A 333 41.03 32.34 37.20
CA ALA A 333 42.29 33.10 37.30
C ALA A 333 43.45 32.34 37.98
N ASN A 334 43.15 31.29 38.76
CA ASN A 334 44.15 30.49 39.46
C ASN A 334 44.63 29.29 38.62
N VAL A 335 44.18 29.16 37.36
CA VAL A 335 44.65 28.14 36.44
C VAL A 335 45.88 28.62 35.67
N LYS A 336 46.96 27.82 35.70
CA LYS A 336 48.20 28.06 34.96
C LYS A 336 48.42 26.95 33.94
N ILE A 337 48.69 27.32 32.69
CA ILE A 337 49.01 26.37 31.63
C ILE A 337 50.49 26.50 31.24
N THR A 338 51.18 25.36 31.17
CA THR A 338 52.58 25.28 30.75
C THR A 338 52.82 24.10 29.80
N SER A 339 53.75 24.21 28.86
CA SER A 339 54.20 23.10 28.01
C SER A 339 55.71 22.88 28.12
N GLY A 340 56.18 21.65 27.87
CA GLY A 340 57.58 21.27 28.04
C GLY A 340 57.97 20.93 29.49
N SER A 341 59.24 20.63 29.72
CA SER A 341 59.77 20.24 31.04
C SER A 341 61.10 20.94 31.34
N GLY A 342 61.32 21.31 32.61
CA GLY A 342 62.60 21.88 33.07
C GLY A 342 62.89 23.26 32.46
N ALA A 343 64.10 23.46 31.93
CA ALA A 343 64.55 24.75 31.37
C ALA A 343 63.84 25.16 30.07
N SER A 344 63.06 24.28 29.44
CA SER A 344 62.31 24.54 28.19
C SER A 344 60.80 24.74 28.43
N THR A 345 60.41 25.07 29.66
CA THR A 345 58.99 25.26 30.02
C THR A 345 58.46 26.57 29.44
N VAL A 346 57.44 26.50 28.60
CA VAL A 346 56.71 27.66 28.07
C VAL A 346 55.44 27.85 28.88
N ALA A 347 55.21 29.06 29.40
CA ALA A 347 53.99 29.41 30.14
C ALA A 347 53.06 30.25 29.26
N TYR A 348 51.76 29.97 29.34
CA TYR A 348 50.74 30.68 28.58
C TYR A 348 49.93 31.58 29.51
N THR A 349 49.51 32.73 29.00
CA THR A 349 48.82 33.77 29.77
C THR A 349 47.32 33.69 29.59
N GLN A 350 46.57 33.57 30.69
CA GLN A 350 45.11 33.54 30.65
C GLN A 350 44.51 34.88 30.18
N ASN A 351 43.41 34.81 29.43
CA ASN A 351 42.76 35.92 28.72
C ASN A 351 43.58 36.57 27.60
N VAL A 352 44.80 36.08 27.35
CA VAL A 352 45.67 36.51 26.24
C VAL A 352 45.89 35.35 25.28
N ASP A 353 46.45 34.24 25.75
CA ASP A 353 46.74 33.05 24.94
C ASP A 353 45.60 32.03 24.97
N TYR A 354 44.90 31.91 26.11
CA TYR A 354 43.77 31.01 26.29
C TYR A 354 42.70 31.59 27.22
N VAL A 355 41.50 31.03 27.16
CA VAL A 355 40.43 31.22 28.14
C VAL A 355 39.87 29.85 28.55
N LEU A 356 39.29 29.77 29.74
CA LEU A 356 38.56 28.59 30.17
C LEU A 356 37.08 28.72 29.79
N ASP A 357 36.56 27.69 29.13
CA ASP A 357 35.14 27.56 28.80
C ASP A 357 34.59 26.35 29.56
N GLY A 358 34.12 26.59 30.79
CA GLY A 358 33.79 25.53 31.73
C GLY A 358 35.00 24.67 32.09
N LYS A 359 35.02 23.44 31.58
CA LYS A 359 36.10 22.44 31.77
C LYS A 359 37.13 22.45 30.63
N ASN A 360 36.88 23.23 29.59
CA ASN A 360 37.63 23.22 28.35
C ASN A 360 38.65 24.37 28.33
N VAL A 361 39.74 24.18 27.59
CA VAL A 361 40.69 25.25 27.27
C VAL A 361 40.41 25.70 25.84
N ARG A 362 40.05 26.97 25.66
CA ARG A 362 39.91 27.59 24.33
C ARG A 362 41.08 28.51 24.06
N TRP A 363 41.84 28.21 23.02
CA TRP A 363 42.99 29.00 22.60
C TRP A 363 42.55 30.22 21.81
N LEU A 364 43.08 31.39 22.17
CA LEU A 364 42.70 32.68 21.57
C LEU A 364 43.68 33.12 20.48
N THR A 365 44.91 32.62 20.52
CA THR A 365 45.99 33.04 19.60
C THR A 365 46.78 31.83 19.08
N SER A 366 47.71 32.10 18.17
CA SER A 366 48.69 31.12 17.67
C SER A 366 49.79 30.79 18.70
N ASN A 367 49.88 31.54 19.80
CA ASN A 367 50.79 31.24 20.92
C ASN A 367 50.19 30.13 21.80
N ARG A 368 50.31 28.89 21.35
CA ARG A 368 49.72 27.70 21.97
C ARG A 368 50.58 26.45 21.73
N PRO A 369 50.39 25.35 22.47
CA PRO A 369 51.05 24.07 22.20
C PRO A 369 50.76 23.55 20.78
N ALA A 370 51.69 22.79 20.21
CA ALA A 370 51.51 22.16 18.91
C ALA A 370 50.45 21.04 18.97
N ALA A 371 49.69 20.86 17.89
CA ALA A 371 48.71 19.78 17.80
C ALA A 371 49.40 18.41 17.93
N GLY A 372 48.87 17.56 18.81
CA GLY A 372 49.47 16.26 19.15
C GLY A 372 50.53 16.31 20.26
N SER A 373 50.85 17.48 20.82
CA SER A 373 51.73 17.61 21.99
C SER A 373 50.94 17.68 23.30
N ASP A 374 51.53 17.16 24.38
CA ASP A 374 50.99 17.29 25.73
C ASP A 374 51.31 18.65 26.35
N TYR A 375 50.40 19.17 27.17
CA TYR A 375 50.65 20.32 28.04
C TYR A 375 50.08 20.08 29.45
N THR A 376 50.59 20.85 30.42
CA THR A 376 50.22 20.78 31.82
C THR A 376 49.27 21.91 32.19
N VAL A 377 48.21 21.56 32.92
CA VAL A 377 47.29 22.49 33.57
C VAL A 377 47.42 22.34 35.08
N THR A 378 47.72 23.43 35.78
CA THR A 378 47.78 23.48 37.23
C THR A 378 46.71 24.43 37.76
N TYR A 379 45.97 24.02 38.79
CA TYR A 379 44.96 24.84 39.46
C TYR A 379 45.24 24.92 40.96
N THR A 380 45.28 26.14 41.51
CA THR A 380 45.44 26.37 42.96
C THR A 380 44.13 26.84 43.58
N VAL A 381 43.68 26.13 44.62
CA VAL A 381 42.41 26.40 45.30
C VAL A 381 42.44 27.75 46.03
N PRO A 382 41.42 28.61 45.87
CA PRO A 382 41.37 29.95 46.46
C PRO A 382 41.04 29.95 47.97
N ASP A 383 41.16 31.11 48.61
CA ASP A 383 41.03 31.34 50.06
C ASP A 383 39.69 30.89 50.70
N GLY A 384 38.63 30.65 49.92
CA GLY A 384 37.34 30.11 50.39
C GLY A 384 37.21 28.58 50.36
N GLY A 385 38.23 27.88 49.86
CA GLY A 385 38.18 26.46 49.54
C GLY A 385 37.18 26.14 48.41
N GLU A 386 37.22 24.92 47.90
CA GLU A 386 36.34 24.50 46.81
C GLU A 386 35.95 23.03 46.99
N THR A 387 34.74 22.67 46.57
CA THR A 387 34.25 21.30 46.67
C THR A 387 34.34 20.61 45.32
N PHE A 388 35.13 19.55 45.27
CA PHE A 388 35.31 18.70 44.11
C PHE A 388 34.44 17.46 44.23
N THR A 389 33.88 16.99 43.12
CA THR A 389 33.19 15.71 43.08
C THR A 389 34.16 14.65 42.56
N LEU A 390 34.43 13.63 43.37
CA LEU A 390 35.29 12.51 43.03
C LEU A 390 34.44 11.29 42.66
N ASN A 391 34.75 10.65 41.54
CA ASN A 391 34.05 9.47 41.04
C ASN A 391 34.75 8.18 41.51
N ILE A 392 34.49 7.74 42.73
CA ILE A 392 35.18 6.60 43.33
C ILE A 392 34.60 5.27 42.83
N GLY A 393 35.45 4.36 42.39
CA GLY A 393 35.06 2.98 42.11
C GLY A 393 34.92 2.20 43.42
N ARG A 394 33.75 1.57 43.63
CA ARG A 394 33.56 0.66 44.76
C ARG A 394 34.30 -0.65 44.50
N GLY A 395 35.06 -1.12 45.47
CA GLY A 395 35.70 -2.43 45.45
C GLY A 395 34.71 -3.53 45.08
N ALA A 396 35.00 -4.25 44.01
CA ALA A 396 34.23 -5.40 43.58
C ALA A 396 34.80 -6.71 44.13
N ASP A 397 36.05 -6.68 44.57
CA ASP A 397 36.92 -7.84 44.67
C ASP A 397 37.11 -8.28 46.13
N ASP A 398 36.82 -9.55 46.42
CA ASP A 398 37.17 -10.20 47.70
C ASP A 398 38.31 -11.19 47.47
N VAL A 399 39.39 -11.05 48.23
CA VAL A 399 40.54 -11.98 48.16
C VAL A 399 40.20 -13.26 48.92
N ILE A 400 40.33 -14.41 48.26
CA ILE A 400 40.10 -15.71 48.89
C ILE A 400 41.43 -16.19 49.51
N ALA A 401 41.46 -16.33 50.84
CA ALA A 401 42.67 -16.76 51.53
C ALA A 401 43.07 -18.20 51.19
N GLY A 402 44.36 -18.44 50.94
CA GLY A 402 44.89 -19.79 50.67
C GLY A 402 44.56 -20.38 49.30
N SER A 403 44.19 -19.56 48.32
CA SER A 403 43.82 -19.98 46.96
C SER A 403 44.90 -19.66 45.91
N ALA A 404 45.03 -20.49 44.87
CA ALA A 404 45.82 -20.22 43.67
C ALA A 404 44.89 -20.09 42.45
N TYR A 405 44.94 -18.97 41.72
CA TYR A 405 44.01 -18.70 40.61
C TYR A 405 44.05 -19.78 39.52
N ALA A 406 45.23 -20.33 39.23
CA ALA A 406 45.43 -21.35 38.21
C ALA A 406 44.59 -22.62 38.43
N ASP A 407 44.29 -22.97 39.69
CA ASP A 407 43.49 -24.16 40.04
C ASP A 407 42.01 -24.01 39.63
N PHE A 408 41.53 -22.77 39.47
CA PHE A 408 40.10 -22.44 39.35
C PHE A 408 39.73 -21.62 38.11
N ALA A 409 40.71 -21.26 37.26
CA ALA A 409 40.50 -20.40 36.09
C ALA A 409 39.50 -20.93 35.04
N SER A 410 39.16 -22.22 35.10
CA SER A 410 38.22 -22.90 34.19
C SER A 410 37.00 -23.52 34.91
N GLY A 411 36.88 -23.31 36.23
CA GLY A 411 35.82 -23.88 37.06
C GLY A 411 34.49 -23.13 37.02
N ARG A 412 33.42 -23.79 37.47
CA ARG A 412 32.15 -23.15 37.85
C ARG A 412 32.01 -23.21 39.36
N SER A 413 31.67 -22.08 39.98
CA SER A 413 31.66 -21.92 41.43
C SER A 413 30.35 -21.32 41.93
N VAL A 414 30.06 -21.53 43.21
CA VAL A 414 28.87 -20.96 43.86
C VAL A 414 29.19 -20.40 45.25
N ILE A 415 28.48 -19.35 45.66
CA ILE A 415 28.55 -18.79 47.01
C ILE A 415 27.22 -19.07 47.70
N ARG A 416 27.24 -19.45 48.98
CA ARG A 416 26.03 -19.67 49.79
C ARG A 416 26.00 -18.73 50.99
N GLN A 417 24.87 -18.08 51.21
CA GLN A 417 24.66 -17.22 52.37
C GLN A 417 23.17 -17.14 52.75
N GLY A 418 22.83 -17.45 54.00
CA GLY A 418 21.47 -17.27 54.53
C GLY A 418 20.35 -17.96 53.72
N GLY A 419 20.66 -19.09 53.08
CA GLY A 419 19.71 -19.83 52.21
C GLY A 419 19.69 -19.39 50.73
N LYS A 420 20.48 -18.38 50.33
CA LYS A 420 20.68 -17.98 48.93
C LYS A 420 21.94 -18.61 48.33
N THR A 421 21.90 -18.89 47.03
CA THR A 421 23.05 -19.38 46.24
C THR A 421 23.34 -18.39 45.11
N TYR A 422 24.60 -17.97 44.96
CA TYR A 422 25.09 -17.11 43.88
C TYR A 422 25.99 -17.92 42.94
N VAL A 423 26.01 -17.59 41.65
CA VAL A 423 26.67 -18.42 40.62
C VAL A 423 27.77 -17.65 39.87
N GLN A 424 28.91 -18.31 39.65
CA GLN A 424 30.03 -17.76 38.88
C GLN A 424 29.64 -17.57 37.40
N GLY A 425 29.97 -16.41 36.83
CA GLY A 425 29.57 -16.01 35.48
C GLY A 425 28.19 -15.33 35.41
N GLU A 426 27.45 -15.32 36.53
CA GLU A 426 26.13 -14.68 36.68
C GLU A 426 26.19 -13.56 37.72
N ASP A 427 26.61 -13.89 38.94
CA ASP A 427 26.65 -12.98 40.11
C ASP A 427 28.07 -12.50 40.44
N PHE A 428 29.07 -13.33 40.18
CA PHE A 428 30.47 -13.00 40.42
C PHE A 428 31.36 -13.70 39.40
N ASP A 429 32.59 -13.25 39.26
CA ASP A 429 33.64 -13.91 38.50
C ASP A 429 34.79 -14.28 39.43
N ILE A 430 35.48 -15.37 39.12
CA ILE A 430 36.77 -15.66 39.75
C ILE A 430 37.86 -15.10 38.85
N VAL A 431 38.63 -14.15 39.38
CA VAL A 431 39.70 -13.46 38.65
C VAL A 431 41.03 -13.58 39.38
N SER A 432 42.12 -13.32 38.66
CA SER A 432 43.46 -13.23 39.24
C SER A 432 43.63 -11.90 39.98
N ASP A 433 44.27 -11.93 41.15
CA ASP A 433 44.71 -10.70 41.86
C ASP A 433 45.93 -10.01 41.19
N GLY A 434 46.46 -10.59 40.10
CA GLY A 434 47.60 -10.07 39.37
C GLY A 434 48.95 -10.25 40.08
N SER A 435 48.98 -10.90 41.25
CA SER A 435 50.22 -11.20 41.97
C SER A 435 50.95 -12.40 41.36
N SER A 436 52.20 -12.62 41.77
CA SER A 436 52.99 -13.80 41.38
C SER A 436 53.51 -14.52 42.62
N PRO A 437 53.00 -15.73 42.96
CA PRO A 437 51.94 -16.47 42.25
C PRO A 437 50.53 -15.88 42.46
N ALA A 438 49.71 -15.90 41.41
CA ALA A 438 48.37 -15.29 41.40
C ALA A 438 47.38 -15.99 42.34
N LYS A 439 46.68 -15.20 43.17
CA LYS A 439 45.61 -15.69 44.05
C LYS A 439 44.24 -15.53 43.38
N ALA A 440 43.29 -16.38 43.78
CA ALA A 440 41.92 -16.28 43.29
C ALA A 440 41.16 -15.18 44.04
N VAL A 441 40.40 -14.38 43.29
CA VAL A 441 39.60 -13.25 43.80
C VAL A 441 38.18 -13.40 43.31
N VAL A 442 37.21 -13.22 44.22
CA VAL A 442 35.79 -13.09 43.88
C VAL A 442 35.54 -11.66 43.43
N ARG A 443 35.37 -11.44 42.14
CA ARG A 443 34.90 -10.17 41.58
C ARG A 443 33.39 -10.19 41.47
N TRP A 444 32.71 -9.49 42.36
CA TRP A 444 31.27 -9.35 42.27
C TRP A 444 30.89 -8.47 41.10
N ARG A 445 29.91 -8.92 40.33
CA ARG A 445 29.41 -8.14 39.21
C ARG A 445 28.53 -6.99 39.72
N PRO A 446 28.55 -5.81 39.08
CA PRO A 446 27.69 -4.68 39.46
C PRO A 446 26.21 -5.05 39.53
N GLU A 447 25.78 -5.96 38.66
CA GLU A 447 24.40 -6.40 38.56
C GLU A 447 24.01 -7.40 39.66
N ALA A 448 24.99 -8.00 40.35
CA ALA A 448 24.76 -8.90 41.47
C ALA A 448 24.58 -8.19 42.81
N ALA A 449 24.88 -6.89 42.89
CA ALA A 449 24.95 -6.17 44.16
C ALA A 449 23.65 -6.13 44.98
N TRP A 450 22.50 -6.41 44.35
CA TRP A 450 21.18 -6.46 44.98
C TRP A 450 20.94 -7.77 45.72
N SER A 451 21.58 -8.83 45.25
CA SER A 451 21.50 -10.17 45.81
C SER A 451 22.74 -10.49 46.63
N ALA A 452 23.92 -9.95 46.28
CA ALA A 452 25.22 -10.23 46.91
C ALA A 452 25.24 -10.04 48.44
N PRO A 453 26.16 -10.74 49.15
CA PRO A 453 26.44 -10.51 50.55
C PRO A 453 26.66 -9.04 50.87
N ALA A 454 26.07 -8.59 51.97
CA ALA A 454 26.22 -7.21 52.42
C ALA A 454 27.69 -6.89 52.76
N PRO A 455 28.15 -5.66 52.55
CA PRO A 455 29.52 -5.25 52.89
C PRO A 455 29.85 -5.56 54.35
N GLY A 456 31.00 -6.21 54.57
CA GLY A 456 31.49 -6.53 55.90
C GLY A 456 30.88 -7.81 56.50
N THR A 457 29.95 -8.46 55.80
CA THR A 457 29.41 -9.77 56.18
C THR A 457 30.27 -10.92 55.64
N ASN A 458 30.17 -12.07 56.28
CA ASN A 458 30.88 -13.28 55.86
C ASN A 458 29.98 -14.17 54.98
N TYR A 459 30.59 -14.93 54.08
CA TYR A 459 29.92 -15.91 53.22
C TYR A 459 30.78 -17.16 53.03
N ASP A 460 30.14 -18.24 52.59
CA ASP A 460 30.81 -19.50 52.26
C ASP A 460 30.85 -19.68 50.73
N LEU A 461 31.97 -20.15 50.20
CA LEU A 461 32.26 -20.28 48.78
C LEU A 461 32.67 -21.71 48.45
N GLU A 462 32.04 -22.32 47.45
CA GLU A 462 32.43 -23.61 46.88
C GLU A 462 33.02 -23.38 45.49
N LEU A 463 34.33 -23.60 45.34
CA LEU A 463 35.04 -23.54 44.06
C LEU A 463 35.24 -24.93 43.47
N THR A 464 35.00 -25.10 42.17
CA THR A 464 35.31 -26.35 41.46
C THR A 464 36.61 -26.18 40.68
N LYS A 465 37.58 -27.08 40.87
CA LYS A 465 38.83 -27.11 40.10
C LYS A 465 38.61 -27.64 38.69
N ALA A 466 39.60 -27.42 37.82
CA ALA A 466 39.60 -27.93 36.44
C ALA A 466 39.46 -29.47 36.34
N ASP A 467 39.86 -30.20 37.39
CA ASP A 467 39.75 -31.67 37.49
C ASP A 467 38.38 -32.15 38.04
N GLY A 468 37.45 -31.23 38.33
CA GLY A 468 36.12 -31.52 38.85
C GLY A 468 36.04 -31.65 40.37
N THR A 469 37.14 -31.48 41.12
CA THR A 469 37.11 -31.49 42.59
C THR A 469 36.56 -30.19 43.16
N VAL A 470 35.71 -30.27 44.18
CA VAL A 470 35.13 -29.09 44.86
C VAL A 470 35.90 -28.78 46.13
N GLN A 471 36.31 -27.53 46.31
CA GLN A 471 36.98 -26.99 47.49
C GLN A 471 36.10 -25.91 48.13
N ALA A 472 35.80 -26.07 49.43
CA ALA A 472 35.02 -25.11 50.19
C ALA A 472 35.93 -24.13 50.95
N PHE A 473 35.56 -22.85 50.92
CA PHE A 473 36.16 -21.75 51.66
C PHE A 473 35.06 -21.17 52.55
N ASN A 474 35.24 -21.28 53.86
CA ASN A 474 34.21 -20.89 54.82
C ASN A 474 34.58 -19.55 55.46
N ASN A 475 33.56 -18.73 55.71
CA ASN A 475 33.71 -17.47 56.44
C ASN A 475 34.60 -16.43 55.73
N GLU A 476 34.56 -16.39 54.40
CA GLU A 476 35.20 -15.34 53.59
C GLU A 476 34.47 -14.01 53.81
N LYS A 477 35.20 -12.90 53.90
CA LYS A 477 34.64 -11.60 54.28
C LYS A 477 34.45 -10.70 53.07
N ARG A 478 33.23 -10.17 52.89
CA ARG A 478 32.93 -9.16 51.87
C ARG A 478 33.67 -7.87 52.17
N ALA A 479 34.45 -7.39 51.20
CA ALA A 479 35.13 -6.10 51.26
C ALA A 479 34.13 -4.97 51.53
N ASN A 480 34.48 -4.08 52.45
CA ASN A 480 33.64 -2.97 52.86
C ASN A 480 34.41 -1.67 52.99
N THR A 481 35.63 -1.59 52.46
CA THR A 481 36.48 -0.41 52.53
C THR A 481 37.04 -0.08 51.16
N ASP A 482 36.91 1.18 50.74
CA ASP A 482 37.52 1.73 49.53
C ASP A 482 38.60 2.74 49.93
N LYS A 483 39.76 2.69 49.30
CA LYS A 483 40.85 3.64 49.56
C LYS A 483 40.84 4.73 48.48
N VAL A 484 40.94 5.99 48.91
CA VAL A 484 41.06 7.15 48.01
C VAL A 484 42.38 7.85 48.31
N THR A 485 43.25 7.92 47.31
CA THR A 485 44.52 8.63 47.39
C THR A 485 44.47 9.86 46.50
N MET A 486 44.62 11.06 47.07
CA MET A 486 44.34 12.32 46.37
C MET A 486 45.28 12.59 45.19
N SER A 487 46.49 12.03 45.21
CA SER A 487 47.44 12.13 44.09
C SER A 487 46.99 11.37 42.84
N GLU A 488 46.21 10.29 42.98
CA GLU A 488 45.58 9.59 41.85
C GLU A 488 44.51 10.45 41.18
N TRP A 489 43.97 11.40 41.94
CA TRP A 489 42.98 12.39 41.50
C TRP A 489 43.63 13.71 41.08
N GLY A 490 44.95 13.73 40.84
CA GLY A 490 45.69 14.89 40.33
C GLY A 490 46.02 15.94 41.38
N PHE A 491 45.72 15.74 42.68
CA PHE A 491 46.13 16.68 43.71
C PHE A 491 47.57 16.41 44.15
N ILE A 492 48.42 17.43 44.05
CA ILE A 492 49.81 17.39 44.53
C ILE A 492 49.88 17.79 46.00
N THR A 493 49.00 18.70 46.42
CA THR A 493 48.77 19.06 47.82
C THR A 493 47.28 18.90 48.10
N ALA A 494 46.95 18.13 49.14
CA ALA A 494 45.58 17.79 49.50
C ALA A 494 45.37 17.80 51.03
N HIS A 495 45.15 18.99 51.59
CA HIS A 495 44.94 19.16 53.03
C HIS A 495 43.46 19.21 53.44
N GLY A 496 42.55 19.02 52.49
CA GLY A 496 41.10 19.01 52.68
C GLY A 496 40.55 17.74 53.33
N HIS A 497 39.25 17.52 53.17
CA HIS A 497 38.55 16.32 53.66
C HIS A 497 37.45 15.85 52.71
N ILE A 498 37.11 14.56 52.75
CA ILE A 498 35.93 14.00 52.06
C ILE A 498 34.72 14.11 52.98
N LEU A 499 33.57 14.53 52.45
CA LEU A 499 32.31 14.60 53.19
C LEU A 499 31.69 13.19 53.39
N ASP A 500 31.02 12.98 54.53
CA ASP A 500 30.32 11.72 54.87
C ASP A 500 28.99 11.54 54.09
N ASP A 501 28.91 12.04 52.85
CA ASP A 501 27.82 11.82 51.91
C ASP A 501 28.35 11.21 50.61
N ALA A 502 27.79 10.05 50.24
CA ALA A 502 28.04 9.43 48.95
C ALA A 502 26.76 9.43 48.13
N THR A 503 26.84 9.86 46.87
CA THR A 503 25.72 9.84 45.94
C THR A 503 25.98 8.86 44.82
N TYR A 504 24.97 8.06 44.50
CA TYR A 504 24.99 7.16 43.35
C TYR A 504 23.81 7.48 42.44
N ALA A 505 24.10 7.75 41.17
CA ALA A 505 23.07 7.98 40.17
C ALA A 505 22.69 6.65 39.52
N TYR A 506 21.42 6.27 39.62
CA TYR A 506 20.90 5.06 38.99
C TYR A 506 19.52 5.30 38.38
N GLY A 507 19.37 5.00 37.09
CA GLY A 507 18.10 5.17 36.38
C GLY A 507 17.61 6.64 36.30
N GLY A 508 18.51 7.61 36.40
CA GLY A 508 18.18 9.05 36.39
C GLY A 508 17.85 9.65 37.77
N ASN A 509 17.78 8.82 38.83
CA ASN A 509 17.60 9.27 40.21
C ASN A 509 18.93 9.19 40.97
N SER A 510 19.26 10.26 41.69
CA SER A 510 20.41 10.27 42.61
C SER A 510 19.97 9.76 43.98
N VAL A 511 20.57 8.67 44.44
CA VAL A 511 20.38 8.13 45.79
C VAL A 511 21.52 8.62 46.67
N THR A 512 21.18 9.32 47.75
CA THR A 512 22.14 9.75 48.77
C THR A 512 22.23 8.69 49.87
N PHE A 513 23.43 8.19 50.12
CA PHE A 513 23.74 7.28 51.22
C PHE A 513 24.33 8.11 52.38
N GLY A 514 23.75 7.98 53.58
CA GLY A 514 24.14 8.75 54.77
C GLY A 514 25.18 8.06 55.67
N ALA A 515 25.56 8.73 56.75
CA ALA A 515 26.58 8.31 57.73
C ALA A 515 26.36 6.91 58.36
N GLY A 516 25.14 6.36 58.33
CA GLY A 516 24.84 5.00 58.79
C GLY A 516 25.20 3.89 57.79
N SER A 517 25.49 4.25 56.54
CA SER A 517 25.86 3.35 55.43
C SER A 517 27.27 3.60 54.88
N PHE A 518 27.84 4.78 55.14
CA PHE A 518 29.10 5.26 54.60
C PHE A 518 29.84 6.10 55.66
N SER A 519 31.13 5.85 55.89
CA SER A 519 31.96 6.64 56.79
C SER A 519 33.37 6.85 56.25
N VAL A 520 33.98 7.99 56.58
CA VAL A 520 35.32 8.38 56.08
C VAL A 520 36.34 8.44 57.22
N VAL A 521 37.54 7.89 56.98
CA VAL A 521 38.70 8.05 57.86
C VAL A 521 39.88 8.61 57.06
N PRO A 522 40.49 9.75 57.46
CA PRO A 522 40.12 10.57 58.63
C PRO A 522 38.76 11.27 58.46
N SER A 523 38.09 11.52 59.59
CA SER A 523 36.77 12.16 59.64
C SER A 523 36.80 13.58 59.06
N PRO A 524 35.66 14.13 58.55
CA PRO A 524 35.55 15.53 58.10
C PRO A 524 36.06 16.58 59.11
N SER A 525 36.14 16.22 60.40
CA SER A 525 36.63 17.07 61.48
C SER A 525 38.17 17.11 61.63
N GLN A 526 38.92 16.31 60.86
CA GLN A 526 40.39 16.21 60.91
C GLN A 526 41.02 16.46 59.53
N PRO A 527 41.27 17.73 59.15
CA PRO A 527 41.92 18.09 57.88
C PRO A 527 43.42 17.72 57.88
N GLY A 528 43.99 17.48 56.69
CA GLY A 528 45.42 17.26 56.50
C GLY A 528 45.85 15.84 56.12
N ALA A 529 45.02 15.08 55.40
CA ALA A 529 45.37 13.74 54.94
C ALA A 529 45.30 13.60 53.42
N ASP A 530 46.36 13.02 52.85
CA ASP A 530 46.43 12.70 51.41
C ASP A 530 45.71 11.38 51.05
N ASN A 531 45.34 10.58 52.05
CA ASN A 531 44.71 9.28 51.90
C ASN A 531 43.47 9.16 52.78
N PHE A 532 42.36 8.72 52.20
CA PHE A 532 41.10 8.47 52.87
C PHE A 532 40.70 7.00 52.74
N THR A 533 40.10 6.44 53.79
CA THR A 533 39.46 5.12 53.79
C THR A 533 37.97 5.32 53.95
N LEU A 534 37.21 4.84 52.97
CA LEU A 534 35.76 4.95 52.90
C LEU A 534 35.17 3.60 53.30
N THR A 535 34.42 3.53 54.39
CA THR A 535 33.87 2.28 54.92
C THR A 535 32.37 2.21 54.69
N TRP A 536 31.91 1.08 54.17
CA TRP A 536 30.51 0.76 53.93
C TRP A 536 29.96 -0.15 55.04
N SER A 537 28.74 0.14 55.47
CA SER A 537 27.98 -0.68 56.43
C SER A 537 26.59 -1.00 55.91
N GLN A 538 26.06 -2.15 56.33
CA GLN A 538 24.69 -2.53 56.02
C GLN A 538 23.69 -1.65 56.82
N PRO A 539 22.74 -0.97 56.17
CA PRO A 539 21.68 -0.25 56.88
C PRO A 539 20.80 -1.22 57.67
N SER A 540 20.25 -0.78 58.80
CA SER A 540 19.28 -1.55 59.61
C SER A 540 17.86 -1.56 59.03
N THR A 541 17.62 -0.86 57.92
CA THR A 541 16.31 -0.74 57.27
C THR A 541 16.02 -1.93 56.35
N PRO A 542 14.77 -2.45 56.32
CA PRO A 542 14.38 -3.49 55.37
C PRO A 542 14.56 -3.02 53.91
N PRO A 543 14.88 -3.94 52.97
CA PRO A 543 14.90 -3.61 51.55
C PRO A 543 13.54 -3.08 51.10
N VAL A 544 13.50 -1.93 50.41
CA VAL A 544 12.25 -1.37 49.88
C VAL A 544 11.90 -2.15 48.60
N PRO A 545 10.73 -2.81 48.51
CA PRO A 545 10.34 -3.52 47.30
C PRO A 545 10.14 -2.58 46.11
N ARG A 546 10.54 -3.01 44.92
CA ARG A 546 10.26 -2.30 43.66
C ARG A 546 8.93 -2.75 43.08
N ASP A 547 8.33 -1.88 42.29
CA ASP A 547 7.05 -2.12 41.64
C ASP A 547 7.21 -3.00 40.38
N VAL A 548 7.66 -4.24 40.54
CA VAL A 548 7.83 -5.27 39.49
C VAL A 548 6.74 -6.36 39.59
N PRO A 549 6.52 -7.22 38.57
CA PRO A 549 5.54 -8.30 38.62
C PRO A 549 5.77 -9.24 39.80
N ARG A 550 4.70 -9.58 40.51
CA ARG A 550 4.71 -10.55 41.60
C ARG A 550 4.55 -11.96 41.05
N TYR A 551 4.89 -12.95 41.86
CA TYR A 551 4.69 -14.36 41.52
C TYR A 551 3.26 -14.63 41.01
N GLY A 552 3.15 -15.27 39.85
CA GLY A 552 1.87 -15.56 39.19
C GLY A 552 1.29 -14.42 38.36
N ASP A 553 1.86 -13.20 38.42
CA ASP A 553 1.44 -12.10 37.55
C ASP A 553 1.83 -12.37 36.10
N GLU A 554 0.92 -12.05 35.18
CA GLU A 554 1.18 -12.10 33.75
C GLU A 554 1.72 -10.75 33.25
N TYR A 555 2.71 -10.82 32.37
CA TYR A 555 3.31 -9.66 31.71
C TYR A 555 3.64 -9.97 30.25
N THR A 556 3.84 -8.93 29.44
CA THR A 556 4.21 -9.05 28.03
C THR A 556 5.59 -8.48 27.80
N VAL A 557 6.48 -9.28 27.24
CA VAL A 557 7.81 -8.87 26.78
C VAL A 557 7.70 -8.38 25.35
N GLU A 558 8.01 -7.12 25.11
CA GLU A 558 8.13 -6.50 23.78
C GLU A 558 9.61 -6.34 23.45
N TYR A 559 10.09 -7.07 22.45
CA TYR A 559 11.45 -6.96 21.94
C TYR A 559 11.44 -6.29 20.58
N THR A 560 12.03 -5.10 20.50
CA THR A 560 12.20 -4.34 19.26
C THR A 560 13.64 -4.47 18.79
N SER A 561 13.82 -5.09 17.63
CA SER A 561 15.13 -5.23 16.99
C SER A 561 15.18 -4.46 15.68
N PRO A 562 16.37 -3.95 15.30
CA PRO A 562 16.63 -3.57 13.93
C PRO A 562 16.32 -4.72 12.96
N LYS A 563 15.39 -4.49 12.04
CA LYS A 563 14.90 -5.54 11.13
C LYS A 563 15.85 -5.82 9.98
N ASN A 564 16.53 -4.77 9.50
CA ASN A 564 17.29 -4.77 8.26
C ASN A 564 18.80 -4.75 8.52
N THR A 565 19.25 -4.97 9.76
CA THR A 565 20.67 -5.13 10.09
C THR A 565 20.94 -6.55 10.56
N PHE A 566 22.19 -6.99 10.45
CA PHE A 566 22.61 -8.31 10.89
C PHE A 566 23.84 -8.26 11.80
N THR A 567 23.92 -9.19 12.73
CA THR A 567 25.09 -9.40 13.59
C THR A 567 25.69 -10.77 13.32
N LEU A 568 27.01 -10.89 13.55
CA LEU A 568 27.75 -12.14 13.38
C LEU A 568 28.33 -12.53 14.74
N SER A 569 28.27 -13.82 15.06
CA SER A 569 28.93 -14.38 16.26
C SER A 569 29.59 -15.72 15.93
N ASP A 570 30.59 -16.13 16.70
CA ASP A 570 31.15 -17.49 16.67
C ASP A 570 31.19 -18.07 18.09
N ASP A 571 31.65 -19.31 18.21
CA ASP A 571 31.73 -20.06 19.48
C ASP A 571 33.01 -19.74 20.27
N GLY A 572 33.71 -18.66 19.90
CA GLY A 572 35.02 -18.33 20.46
C GLY A 572 36.18 -19.05 19.79
N ALA A 573 35.94 -19.88 18.77
CA ALA A 573 37.01 -20.49 17.97
C ALA A 573 37.81 -19.46 17.15
N GLY A 574 37.26 -18.26 16.92
CA GLY A 574 37.96 -17.14 16.28
C GLY A 574 37.86 -17.10 14.76
N ILE A 575 36.92 -17.83 14.14
CA ILE A 575 36.75 -17.86 12.68
C ILE A 575 36.31 -16.51 12.11
N LEU A 576 35.52 -15.73 12.85
CA LEU A 576 35.15 -14.38 12.40
C LEU A 576 36.36 -13.45 12.34
N SER A 577 37.25 -13.53 13.33
CA SER A 577 38.48 -12.75 13.39
C SER A 577 39.45 -13.16 12.28
N ALA A 578 39.62 -14.46 12.04
CA ALA A 578 40.44 -14.97 10.95
C ALA A 578 39.95 -14.47 9.57
N LEU A 579 38.63 -14.43 9.37
CA LEU A 579 38.03 -13.90 8.14
C LEU A 579 37.99 -12.36 8.10
N GLY A 580 38.23 -11.66 9.21
CA GLY A 580 38.08 -10.19 9.34
C GLY A 580 36.62 -9.72 9.30
N LEU A 581 35.66 -10.59 9.63
CA LEU A 581 34.23 -10.28 9.61
C LEU A 581 33.71 -9.67 10.93
N ASP A 582 34.55 -9.60 11.96
CA ASP A 582 34.33 -8.92 13.24
C ASP A 582 34.76 -7.44 13.23
N LEU A 583 35.61 -7.05 12.27
CA LEU A 583 36.14 -5.68 12.13
C LEU A 583 35.06 -4.65 11.77
N LYS A 584 35.20 -3.43 12.32
CA LYS A 584 34.25 -2.31 12.16
C LYS A 584 34.84 -1.05 11.54
N ASP A 585 36.04 -1.13 10.99
CA ASP A 585 36.64 -0.03 10.22
C ASP A 585 35.95 0.18 8.86
N ALA A 586 36.30 1.27 8.17
CA ALA A 586 35.68 1.67 6.92
C ALA A 586 35.90 0.69 5.74
N GLU A 587 36.95 -0.13 5.78
CA GLU A 587 37.20 -1.14 4.75
C GLU A 587 36.33 -2.39 4.95
N HIS A 588 36.03 -2.75 6.20
CA HIS A 588 35.30 -3.98 6.53
C HIS A 588 33.82 -3.75 6.79
N PHE A 589 33.40 -2.55 7.19
CA PHE A 589 32.03 -2.32 7.63
C PHE A 589 31.41 -1.06 7.03
N THR A 590 30.13 -1.17 6.66
CA THR A 590 29.28 -0.03 6.33
C THR A 590 27.99 -0.18 7.12
N ALA A 591 27.70 0.81 7.97
CA ALA A 591 26.48 0.81 8.77
C ALA A 591 25.24 1.01 7.88
N ALA A 592 24.11 0.43 8.31
CA ALA A 592 22.83 0.79 7.76
C ALA A 592 22.44 2.20 8.21
N GLU A 593 21.77 2.94 7.33
CA GLU A 593 21.32 4.31 7.60
C GLU A 593 19.91 4.47 7.06
N ASP A 594 19.01 5.10 7.82
CA ASP A 594 17.68 5.47 7.31
C ASP A 594 17.78 6.66 6.34
N ALA A 595 16.81 6.76 5.44
CA ALA A 595 16.57 7.94 4.64
C ALA A 595 16.04 9.06 5.54
N GLU A 596 16.51 10.28 5.30
CA GLU A 596 16.06 11.48 5.99
C GLU A 596 15.53 12.47 4.97
N MET A 597 14.35 13.02 5.25
CA MET A 597 13.69 13.99 4.39
C MET A 597 12.89 15.00 5.22
N ILE A 598 12.54 16.10 4.59
CA ILE A 598 11.60 17.09 5.11
C ILE A 598 10.37 17.04 4.21
N LEU A 599 9.20 16.83 4.79
CA LEU A 599 7.91 16.90 4.09
C LEU A 599 7.10 18.03 4.70
N ASP A 600 6.75 19.04 3.90
CA ASP A 600 5.99 20.22 4.31
C ASP A 600 6.56 20.92 5.57
N GLY A 601 7.89 20.91 5.71
CA GLY A 601 8.62 21.49 6.84
C GLY A 601 8.91 20.52 7.99
N GLU A 602 8.31 19.33 8.00
CA GLU A 602 8.47 18.33 9.06
C GLU A 602 9.53 17.28 8.71
N LYS A 603 10.45 17.00 9.65
CA LYS A 603 11.48 15.98 9.45
C LYS A 603 10.86 14.58 9.55
N VAL A 604 11.11 13.77 8.53
CA VAL A 604 10.63 12.40 8.43
C VAL A 604 11.78 11.44 8.13
N THR A 605 11.76 10.27 8.76
CA THR A 605 12.70 9.19 8.49
C THR A 605 12.02 7.96 7.90
N ARG A 606 12.72 7.26 7.00
CA ARG A 606 12.25 6.00 6.39
C ARG A 606 13.40 5.02 6.24
N SER A 607 13.18 3.76 6.60
CA SER A 607 14.18 2.71 6.37
C SER A 607 14.33 2.31 4.89
N SER A 608 13.42 2.72 4.02
CA SER A 608 13.41 2.37 2.60
C SER A 608 13.43 3.61 1.71
N ASN A 609 14.16 3.52 0.59
CA ASN A 609 14.07 4.51 -0.50
C ASN A 609 12.83 4.31 -1.38
N LYS A 610 12.07 3.22 -1.17
CA LYS A 610 10.76 2.97 -1.79
C LYS A 610 9.68 3.16 -0.73
N ILE A 611 8.78 4.10 -0.97
CA ILE A 611 7.79 4.60 -0.01
C ILE A 611 6.42 4.52 -0.66
N GLY A 612 5.44 3.91 -0.01
CA GLY A 612 4.07 3.82 -0.54
C GLY A 612 3.28 2.65 0.06
N ALA A 613 1.98 2.61 -0.24
CA ALA A 613 1.08 1.54 0.23
C ALA A 613 1.57 0.14 -0.20
N ASP A 614 2.06 0.01 -1.43
CA ASP A 614 2.62 -1.25 -1.98
C ASP A 614 3.84 -1.77 -1.20
N TYR A 615 4.49 -0.90 -0.44
CA TYR A 615 5.67 -1.22 0.38
C TYR A 615 5.37 -1.24 1.89
N GLY A 616 4.12 -0.99 2.29
CA GLY A 616 3.69 -1.00 3.70
C GLY A 616 4.26 0.14 4.55
N ASN A 617 4.74 1.22 3.93
CA ASN A 617 5.39 2.35 4.60
C ASN A 617 4.94 3.71 4.04
N GLU A 618 3.67 3.78 3.63
CA GLU A 618 3.05 4.95 3.02
C GLU A 618 3.34 6.24 3.83
N LEU A 619 3.71 7.30 3.10
CA LEU A 619 4.01 8.62 3.67
C LEU A 619 2.91 9.61 3.36
N ILE A 620 2.50 9.67 2.09
CA ILE A 620 1.38 10.47 1.61
C ILE A 620 0.38 9.50 1.00
N LYS A 621 -0.87 9.58 1.48
CA LYS A 621 -1.94 8.66 1.06
C LYS A 621 -2.13 8.69 -0.45
N GLY A 622 -2.13 7.51 -1.08
CA GLY A 622 -2.32 7.36 -2.51
C GLY A 622 -1.08 7.69 -3.36
N MET A 623 0.08 7.92 -2.74
CA MET A 623 1.33 8.22 -3.45
C MET A 623 2.42 7.17 -3.19
N ALA A 624 3.06 6.73 -4.28
CA ALA A 624 4.27 5.92 -4.26
C ALA A 624 5.46 6.78 -4.66
N ILE A 625 6.50 6.83 -3.84
CA ILE A 625 7.72 7.62 -4.03
C ILE A 625 8.93 6.67 -4.05
N GLU A 626 9.83 6.88 -4.99
CA GLU A 626 11.15 6.24 -5.00
C GLU A 626 12.26 7.30 -5.01
N LEU A 627 13.05 7.33 -3.94
CA LEU A 627 14.16 8.25 -3.75
C LEU A 627 15.39 7.79 -4.56
N LYS A 628 16.04 8.74 -5.22
CA LYS A 628 17.20 8.52 -6.09
C LYS A 628 18.43 9.33 -5.68
N GLY A 629 18.23 10.47 -5.02
CA GLY A 629 19.31 11.33 -4.57
C GLY A 629 18.82 12.51 -3.73
N PRO A 630 19.74 13.29 -3.13
CA PRO A 630 19.38 14.46 -2.36
C PRO A 630 18.91 15.63 -3.26
N GLY A 631 18.00 16.44 -2.74
CA GLY A 631 17.45 17.61 -3.43
C GLY A 631 16.03 17.96 -2.98
N ARG A 632 15.55 19.14 -3.39
CA ARG A 632 14.20 19.63 -3.06
C ARG A 632 13.31 19.59 -4.28
N VAL A 633 12.11 19.05 -4.11
CA VAL A 633 11.08 19.00 -5.15
C VAL A 633 9.74 19.47 -4.62
N SER A 634 8.94 20.06 -5.50
CA SER A 634 7.53 20.32 -5.28
C SER A 634 6.71 19.27 -6.05
N LEU A 635 5.71 18.71 -5.39
CA LEU A 635 4.83 17.65 -5.89
C LEU A 635 3.42 18.22 -6.00
N ASP A 636 3.02 18.64 -7.19
CA ASP A 636 1.67 19.17 -7.45
C ASP A 636 0.75 18.05 -7.92
N VAL A 637 -0.14 17.60 -7.04
CA VAL A 637 -1.15 16.58 -7.35
C VAL A 637 -2.42 17.26 -7.84
N SER A 638 -2.81 16.98 -9.08
CA SER A 638 -3.99 17.57 -9.72
C SER A 638 -4.93 16.50 -10.29
N HIS A 639 -6.14 16.91 -10.70
CA HIS A 639 -7.05 16.00 -11.41
C HIS A 639 -6.52 15.71 -12.81
N ASP A 640 -6.35 14.43 -13.14
CA ASP A 640 -6.10 13.99 -14.51
C ASP A 640 -7.43 13.65 -15.18
N LEU A 641 -7.95 14.61 -15.94
CA LEU A 641 -9.23 14.49 -16.63
C LEU A 641 -9.07 14.04 -18.08
N GLU A 642 -7.86 13.71 -18.55
CA GLU A 642 -7.64 13.40 -19.97
C GLU A 642 -8.46 12.17 -20.41
N ALA A 643 -8.45 11.12 -19.58
CA ALA A 643 -9.19 9.89 -19.87
C ALA A 643 -10.71 10.11 -19.91
N SER A 644 -11.26 10.90 -18.97
CA SER A 644 -12.70 11.20 -18.94
C SER A 644 -13.11 12.10 -20.10
N VAL A 645 -12.33 13.12 -20.44
CA VAL A 645 -12.57 14.00 -21.60
C VAL A 645 -12.60 13.18 -22.89
N LYS A 646 -11.61 12.32 -23.13
CA LYS A 646 -11.58 11.45 -24.32
C LYS A 646 -12.77 10.49 -24.37
N ALA A 647 -13.16 9.90 -23.24
CA ALA A 647 -14.31 9.01 -23.16
C ALA A 647 -15.63 9.73 -23.48
N ILE A 648 -15.84 10.94 -22.95
CA ILE A 648 -17.05 11.73 -23.21
C ILE A 648 -17.10 12.17 -24.68
N GLN A 649 -15.96 12.54 -25.26
CA GLN A 649 -15.88 12.90 -26.67
C GLN A 649 -16.24 11.71 -27.58
N ALA A 650 -15.65 10.54 -27.35
CA ALA A 650 -15.96 9.33 -28.11
C ALA A 650 -17.44 8.92 -27.98
N PHE A 651 -18.02 9.06 -26.78
CA PHE A 651 -19.45 8.88 -26.58
C PHE A 651 -20.27 9.87 -27.40
N THR A 652 -19.95 11.17 -27.31
CA THR A 652 -20.66 12.26 -28.00
C THR A 652 -20.72 12.02 -29.51
N GLU A 653 -19.59 11.62 -30.11
CA GLU A 653 -19.50 11.26 -31.52
C GLU A 653 -20.41 10.09 -31.87
N SER A 654 -20.35 8.99 -31.10
CA SER A 654 -21.18 7.80 -31.36
C SER A 654 -22.68 8.04 -31.14
N TYR A 655 -23.04 8.90 -30.18
CA TYR A 655 -24.41 9.33 -29.93
C TYR A 655 -24.93 10.14 -31.13
N ASN A 656 -24.12 11.08 -31.63
CA ASN A 656 -24.46 11.90 -32.79
C ASN A 656 -24.59 11.06 -34.06
N ASP A 657 -23.74 10.05 -34.27
CA ASP A 657 -23.87 9.09 -35.37
C ASP A 657 -25.26 8.42 -35.37
N VAL A 658 -25.71 7.96 -34.19
CA VAL A 658 -27.03 7.31 -34.02
C VAL A 658 -28.16 8.32 -34.25
N MET A 659 -28.09 9.51 -33.64
CA MET A 659 -29.12 10.54 -33.79
C MET A 659 -29.26 11.00 -35.24
N LYS A 660 -28.14 11.23 -35.92
CA LYS A 660 -28.10 11.58 -37.35
C LYS A 660 -28.72 10.49 -38.20
N TRP A 661 -28.37 9.22 -37.96
CA TRP A 661 -28.95 8.10 -38.68
C TRP A 661 -30.47 8.04 -38.49
N ILE A 662 -30.97 8.18 -37.25
CA ILE A 662 -32.41 8.19 -36.96
C ILE A 662 -33.10 9.38 -37.67
N ASN A 663 -32.53 10.58 -37.57
CA ASN A 663 -33.08 11.79 -38.16
C ASN A 663 -33.22 11.65 -39.68
N VAL A 664 -32.20 11.13 -40.35
CA VAL A 664 -32.22 10.87 -41.79
C VAL A 664 -33.26 9.79 -42.13
N LYS A 665 -33.19 8.61 -41.51
CA LYS A 665 -34.03 7.47 -41.91
C LYS A 665 -35.50 7.59 -41.53
N SER A 666 -35.82 8.37 -40.50
CA SER A 666 -37.22 8.62 -40.10
C SER A 666 -37.92 9.66 -40.98
N THR A 667 -37.17 10.50 -41.70
CA THR A 667 -37.71 11.62 -42.52
C THR A 667 -37.47 11.48 -44.03
N GLU A 668 -36.56 10.59 -44.45
CA GLU A 668 -36.26 10.27 -45.85
C GLU A 668 -37.54 9.85 -46.59
N LYS A 669 -37.86 10.50 -47.71
CA LYS A 669 -39.03 10.16 -48.55
C LYS A 669 -38.68 9.05 -49.53
N ALA A 670 -39.67 8.22 -49.88
CA ALA A 670 -39.51 7.20 -50.91
C ALA A 670 -39.24 7.83 -52.28
N VAL A 671 -38.60 7.07 -53.17
CA VAL A 671 -38.42 7.47 -54.58
C VAL A 671 -39.78 7.55 -55.26
N ASP A 672 -39.99 8.64 -55.99
CA ASP A 672 -41.19 8.85 -56.82
C ASP A 672 -41.45 7.65 -57.77
N GLU A 673 -42.71 7.23 -57.89
CA GLU A 673 -43.08 6.02 -58.65
C GLU A 673 -42.64 6.08 -60.12
N SER A 674 -42.70 7.26 -60.75
CA SER A 674 -42.28 7.45 -62.16
C SER A 674 -40.77 7.27 -62.35
N LYS A 675 -39.99 7.58 -61.30
CA LYS A 675 -38.54 7.39 -61.27
C LYS A 675 -38.18 5.97 -60.83
N LYS A 676 -38.94 5.38 -59.90
CA LYS A 676 -38.77 4.00 -59.42
C LYS A 676 -38.86 3.00 -60.57
N ALA A 677 -39.77 3.20 -61.54
CA ALA A 677 -39.93 2.36 -62.71
C ALA A 677 -38.71 2.35 -63.67
N LYS A 678 -37.81 3.33 -63.56
CA LYS A 678 -36.60 3.47 -64.41
C LYS A 678 -35.32 3.04 -63.70
N LEU A 679 -35.39 2.68 -62.43
CA LEU A 679 -34.23 2.30 -61.63
C LEU A 679 -34.04 0.78 -61.63
N PRO A 680 -32.79 0.31 -61.68
CA PRO A 680 -32.47 -1.10 -61.42
C PRO A 680 -33.04 -1.56 -60.07
N SER A 681 -33.46 -2.83 -59.99
CA SER A 681 -34.02 -3.40 -58.75
C SER A 681 -33.02 -3.44 -57.59
N ASP A 682 -31.73 -3.34 -57.86
CA ASP A 682 -30.63 -3.31 -56.89
C ASP A 682 -30.13 -1.90 -56.56
N ASP A 683 -30.74 -0.85 -57.14
CA ASP A 683 -30.36 0.54 -56.88
C ASP A 683 -30.54 0.88 -55.39
N PHE A 684 -29.53 1.52 -54.78
CA PHE A 684 -29.53 1.83 -53.35
C PHE A 684 -30.70 2.73 -52.93
N ARG A 685 -31.23 3.55 -53.85
CA ARG A 685 -32.39 4.43 -53.58
C ARG A 685 -33.68 3.64 -53.35
N MET A 686 -33.72 2.36 -53.71
CA MET A 686 -34.81 1.46 -53.36
C MET A 686 -34.97 1.25 -51.83
N LYS A 687 -33.97 1.66 -51.03
CA LYS A 687 -34.05 1.70 -49.56
C LYS A 687 -34.72 2.96 -49.01
N TRP A 688 -34.88 4.01 -49.81
CA TRP A 688 -35.36 5.31 -49.33
C TRP A 688 -36.83 5.25 -48.91
N GLY A 689 -37.14 5.91 -47.79
CA GLY A 689 -38.50 5.97 -47.25
C GLY A 689 -39.03 4.69 -46.60
N LEU A 690 -38.26 3.60 -46.57
CA LEU A 690 -38.69 2.34 -45.95
C LEU A 690 -38.91 2.44 -44.43
N LEU A 691 -38.27 3.40 -43.77
CA LEU A 691 -38.39 3.65 -42.33
C LEU A 691 -39.06 5.01 -42.02
N PHE A 692 -39.66 5.65 -43.03
CA PHE A 692 -40.35 6.92 -42.85
C PHE A 692 -41.44 6.79 -41.78
N GLY A 693 -41.41 7.66 -40.78
CA GLY A 693 -42.40 7.67 -39.69
C GLY A 693 -42.39 6.44 -38.77
N ASN A 694 -41.33 5.61 -38.79
CA ASN A 694 -41.24 4.41 -37.96
C ASN A 694 -41.32 4.77 -36.45
N SER A 695 -42.26 4.15 -35.74
CA SER A 695 -42.51 4.42 -34.31
C SER A 695 -41.32 4.06 -33.42
N MET A 696 -40.67 2.91 -33.65
CA MET A 696 -39.51 2.48 -32.86
C MET A 696 -38.37 3.49 -32.95
N LEU A 697 -38.10 4.04 -34.15
CA LEU A 697 -37.06 5.07 -34.31
C LEU A 697 -37.42 6.37 -33.60
N ARG A 698 -38.69 6.79 -33.65
CA ARG A 698 -39.19 7.96 -32.91
C ARG A 698 -39.09 7.77 -31.40
N ASP A 699 -39.46 6.60 -30.90
CA ASP A 699 -39.40 6.26 -29.48
C ASP A 699 -37.96 6.17 -29.00
N ALA A 700 -37.06 5.59 -29.81
CA ALA A 700 -35.62 5.56 -29.56
C ALA A 700 -35.04 6.97 -29.45
N LYS A 701 -35.33 7.84 -30.43
CA LYS A 701 -34.94 9.26 -30.39
C LYS A 701 -35.48 9.95 -29.13
N GLY A 702 -36.74 9.72 -28.77
CA GLY A 702 -37.36 10.29 -27.58
C GLY A 702 -36.68 9.88 -26.29
N ARG A 703 -36.37 8.58 -26.14
CA ARG A 703 -35.65 8.05 -24.97
C ARG A 703 -34.22 8.60 -24.88
N MET A 704 -33.46 8.56 -25.97
CA MET A 704 -32.10 9.10 -26.01
C MET A 704 -32.06 10.58 -25.60
N ARG A 705 -32.98 11.39 -26.14
CA ARG A 705 -33.11 12.80 -25.76
C ARG A 705 -33.44 12.96 -24.28
N ARG A 706 -34.40 12.19 -23.76
CA ARG A 706 -34.76 12.23 -22.33
C ARG A 706 -33.56 11.92 -21.45
N SER A 707 -32.75 10.91 -21.79
CA SER A 707 -31.54 10.57 -21.04
C SER A 707 -30.54 11.72 -20.98
N VAL A 708 -30.40 12.51 -22.04
CA VAL A 708 -29.45 13.63 -22.05
C VAL A 708 -30.01 14.90 -21.39
N THR A 709 -31.33 15.13 -21.48
CA THR A 709 -31.96 16.37 -20.98
C THR A 709 -32.56 16.26 -19.58
N GLN A 710 -32.71 15.04 -19.04
CA GLN A 710 -33.26 14.87 -17.70
C GLN A 710 -32.29 15.33 -16.62
N THR A 711 -32.85 15.64 -15.45
CA THR A 711 -32.08 15.78 -14.23
C THR A 711 -31.92 14.41 -13.57
N TYR A 712 -30.73 14.17 -13.07
CA TYR A 712 -30.37 12.99 -12.32
C TYR A 712 -30.46 13.27 -10.83
N VAL A 713 -30.80 12.21 -10.11
CA VAL A 713 -30.90 12.24 -8.67
C VAL A 713 -29.57 11.78 -8.10
N HIS A 714 -29.04 12.55 -7.16
CA HIS A 714 -27.79 12.19 -6.53
C HIS A 714 -27.91 11.15 -5.43
N THR A 715 -26.88 10.31 -5.33
CA THR A 715 -26.74 9.34 -4.24
C THR A 715 -25.30 9.31 -3.71
N PHE A 716 -25.12 9.25 -2.40
CA PHE A 716 -23.80 9.33 -1.76
C PHE A 716 -23.62 8.25 -0.70
N LYS A 717 -22.38 7.85 -0.44
CA LYS A 717 -22.06 7.11 0.80
C LYS A 717 -22.05 8.04 2.01
N GLN A 718 -21.60 9.28 1.80
CA GLN A 718 -21.61 10.35 2.78
C GLN A 718 -21.94 11.66 2.05
N ARG A 719 -22.83 12.48 2.62
CA ARG A 719 -23.06 13.85 2.17
C ARG A 719 -22.73 14.80 3.31
N LYS A 720 -21.84 15.76 3.06
CA LYS A 720 -21.43 16.78 4.02
C LYS A 720 -21.87 18.17 3.54
N SER A 721 -22.22 19.06 4.46
CA SER A 721 -22.40 20.49 4.14
C SER A 721 -21.12 21.04 3.52
N ARG A 722 -21.26 21.92 2.53
CA ARG A 722 -20.12 22.52 1.84
C ARG A 722 -19.30 23.40 2.77
N ASP A 723 -20.00 24.28 3.48
CA ASP A 723 -19.43 25.26 4.40
C ASP A 723 -19.84 24.94 5.84
N SER A 724 -19.11 25.54 6.79
CA SER A 724 -19.49 25.46 8.21
C SER A 724 -20.66 26.39 8.47
N ILE A 725 -21.67 25.86 9.16
CA ILE A 725 -22.97 26.47 9.38
C ILE A 725 -23.12 26.66 10.87
N TYR A 726 -23.35 27.90 11.28
CA TYR A 726 -23.46 28.29 12.68
C TYR A 726 -24.83 28.92 12.94
N GLY A 727 -25.32 28.74 14.17
CA GLY A 727 -26.59 29.32 14.60
C GLY A 727 -27.82 28.60 14.05
N THR A 728 -28.95 29.31 13.97
CA THR A 728 -30.24 28.73 13.59
C THR A 728 -30.41 28.64 12.08
N MET A 729 -31.30 27.78 11.59
CA MET A 729 -31.60 27.67 10.16
C MET A 729 -32.17 28.97 9.58
N GLU A 730 -32.84 29.80 10.38
CA GLU A 730 -33.28 31.15 10.00
C GLU A 730 -32.11 32.05 9.60
N GLN A 731 -31.04 32.06 10.40
CA GLN A 731 -29.81 32.80 10.11
C GLN A 731 -29.13 32.30 8.84
N ASN A 732 -29.35 31.02 8.50
CA ASN A 732 -28.86 30.38 7.30
C ASN A 732 -29.88 30.41 6.14
N GLY A 733 -30.91 31.27 6.23
CA GLY A 733 -31.80 31.61 5.12
C GLY A 733 -33.06 30.77 5.00
N LEU A 734 -33.37 29.89 5.96
CA LEU A 734 -34.62 29.15 6.00
C LEU A 734 -35.76 30.03 6.55
N LYS A 735 -36.70 30.42 5.67
CA LYS A 735 -37.77 31.38 6.01
C LYS A 735 -39.01 30.78 6.67
N GLY A 736 -39.15 29.45 6.65
CA GLY A 736 -40.29 28.73 7.18
C GLY A 736 -39.99 27.25 7.30
N THR A 737 -40.85 26.51 7.99
CA THR A 737 -40.68 25.07 8.16
C THR A 737 -40.79 24.35 6.82
N ASP A 738 -39.82 23.49 6.53
CA ASP A 738 -39.74 22.66 5.32
C ASP A 738 -39.14 21.29 5.67
N THR A 739 -39.11 20.34 4.75
CA THR A 739 -38.73 18.95 5.02
C THR A 739 -37.40 18.59 4.36
N LEU A 740 -36.47 18.04 5.15
CA LEU A 740 -35.32 17.29 4.68
C LEU A 740 -35.70 15.82 4.50
N ARG A 741 -35.94 15.42 3.25
CA ARG A 741 -36.22 14.03 2.89
C ARG A 741 -34.92 13.26 2.73
N ILE A 742 -34.75 12.19 3.50
CA ILE A 742 -33.62 11.26 3.46
C ILE A 742 -34.11 9.93 2.92
N THR A 743 -33.45 9.39 1.89
CA THR A 743 -33.83 8.12 1.26
C THR A 743 -32.63 7.18 1.20
N VAL A 744 -32.79 5.95 1.69
CA VAL A 744 -31.77 4.88 1.61
C VAL A 744 -32.43 3.61 1.08
N GLY A 745 -32.12 3.25 -0.17
CA GLY A 745 -32.81 2.16 -0.86
C GLY A 745 -34.32 2.41 -0.99
N ALA A 746 -35.15 1.55 -0.38
CA ALA A 746 -36.60 1.67 -0.39
C ALA A 746 -37.16 2.43 0.83
N ARG A 747 -36.30 2.89 1.75
CA ARG A 747 -36.70 3.57 2.99
C ARG A 747 -36.55 5.06 2.86
N VAL A 748 -37.54 5.78 3.36
CA VAL A 748 -37.66 7.24 3.27
C VAL A 748 -38.02 7.76 4.66
N ALA A 749 -37.31 8.78 5.12
CA ALA A 749 -37.67 9.57 6.28
C ALA A 749 -37.79 11.04 5.86
N ASP A 750 -38.80 11.71 6.39
CA ASP A 750 -39.09 13.12 6.15
C ASP A 750 -38.83 13.87 7.45
N ILE A 751 -37.70 14.57 7.51
CA ILE A 751 -37.24 15.26 8.71
C ILE A 751 -37.70 16.72 8.66
N THR A 752 -38.49 17.15 9.64
CA THR A 752 -39.06 18.50 9.67
C THR A 752 -38.02 19.50 10.13
N VAL A 753 -37.66 20.50 9.32
CA VAL A 753 -36.69 21.53 9.70
C VAL A 753 -37.37 22.89 9.73
N GLY A 754 -37.41 23.49 10.91
CA GLY A 754 -37.93 24.83 11.18
C GLY A 754 -36.84 25.89 11.27
N PRO A 755 -37.21 27.18 11.21
CA PRO A 755 -36.24 28.29 11.27
C PRO A 755 -35.43 28.34 12.57
N GLY A 756 -35.98 27.88 13.70
CA GLY A 756 -35.30 27.86 15.00
C GLY A 756 -34.33 26.70 15.20
N ASP A 757 -34.26 25.74 14.26
CA ASP A 757 -33.41 24.56 14.39
C ASP A 757 -31.92 24.86 14.23
N THR A 758 -31.06 24.06 14.86
CA THR A 758 -29.61 24.08 14.64
C THR A 758 -29.18 22.78 13.95
N LEU A 759 -27.89 22.67 13.57
CA LEU A 759 -27.39 21.41 13.02
C LEU A 759 -27.55 20.25 14.02
N GLU A 760 -27.35 20.51 15.31
CA GLU A 760 -27.50 19.54 16.38
C GLU A 760 -28.94 19.03 16.50
N SER A 761 -29.94 19.92 16.47
CA SER A 761 -31.35 19.50 16.54
C SER A 761 -31.78 18.69 15.30
N ILE A 762 -31.22 18.99 14.13
CA ILE A 762 -31.44 18.20 12.91
C ILE A 762 -30.77 16.82 13.04
N VAL A 763 -29.52 16.75 13.52
CA VAL A 763 -28.81 15.48 13.75
C VAL A 763 -29.54 14.60 14.76
N GLU A 764 -30.03 15.18 15.85
CA GLU A 764 -30.83 14.49 16.86
C GLU A 764 -32.08 13.87 16.23
N ARG A 765 -32.83 14.61 15.41
CA ARG A 765 -34.01 14.08 14.71
C ARG A 765 -33.69 13.00 13.69
N ILE A 766 -32.56 13.07 13.00
CA ILE A 766 -32.12 12.02 12.07
C ILE A 766 -31.72 10.75 12.83
N ASN A 767 -31.04 10.89 13.96
CA ASN A 767 -30.55 9.79 14.78
C ASN A 767 -31.58 9.28 15.80
N ASP A 768 -32.75 9.91 15.91
CA ASP A 768 -33.81 9.53 16.83
C ASP A 768 -34.29 8.09 16.54
N LYS A 769 -34.16 7.24 17.56
CA LYS A 769 -34.58 5.84 17.54
C LYS A 769 -35.96 5.64 18.17
N SER A 770 -36.76 6.69 18.33
CA SER A 770 -38.16 6.51 18.70
C SER A 770 -38.93 5.80 17.58
N LYS A 771 -39.79 4.83 17.94
CA LYS A 771 -40.66 4.14 16.97
C LYS A 771 -41.64 5.08 16.27
N ASP A 772 -41.99 6.18 16.92
CA ASP A 772 -42.87 7.23 16.42
C ASP A 772 -42.10 8.47 15.91
N GLY A 773 -40.76 8.41 15.93
CA GLY A 773 -39.89 9.50 15.48
C GLY A 773 -39.87 9.66 13.95
N GLU A 774 -39.51 10.85 13.47
CA GLU A 774 -39.47 11.20 12.04
C GLU A 774 -38.55 10.28 11.21
N ALA A 775 -37.46 9.81 11.83
CA ALA A 775 -36.49 8.90 11.23
C ALA A 775 -36.80 7.40 11.42
N SER A 776 -37.95 7.05 12.02
CA SER A 776 -38.28 5.66 12.40
C SER A 776 -38.12 4.66 11.25
N ALA A 777 -38.52 5.03 10.02
CA ALA A 777 -38.39 4.17 8.84
C ALA A 777 -36.94 3.80 8.44
N LEU A 778 -35.94 4.53 8.96
CA LEU A 778 -34.50 4.28 8.76
C LEU A 778 -33.87 3.45 9.88
N HIS A 779 -34.54 3.34 11.03
CA HIS A 779 -34.08 2.60 12.21
C HIS A 779 -34.87 1.31 12.46
N TYR A 780 -36.11 1.21 11.96
CA TYR A 780 -37.01 0.08 12.18
C TYR A 780 -37.55 -0.53 10.88
N ASP A 781 -37.82 -1.84 10.91
CA ASP A 781 -38.57 -2.53 9.86
C ASP A 781 -40.09 -2.26 9.93
N PRO A 782 -40.88 -2.63 8.90
CA PRO A 782 -42.32 -2.42 8.90
C PRO A 782 -43.06 -3.15 10.03
N ASP A 783 -42.41 -4.15 10.64
CA ASP A 783 -42.92 -4.92 11.77
C ASP A 783 -42.47 -4.32 13.13
N GLY A 784 -41.77 -3.18 13.12
CA GLY A 784 -41.35 -2.43 14.30
C GLY A 784 -40.11 -2.98 15.03
N ARG A 785 -39.29 -3.81 14.36
CA ARG A 785 -38.01 -4.33 14.88
C ARG A 785 -36.86 -3.43 14.46
N GLU A 786 -35.94 -3.14 15.40
CA GLU A 786 -34.79 -2.28 15.13
C GLU A 786 -33.79 -2.97 14.20
N TYR A 787 -33.20 -2.20 13.28
CA TYR A 787 -32.13 -2.69 12.43
C TYR A 787 -30.81 -2.87 13.21
N PRO A 788 -30.08 -3.99 13.00
CA PRO A 788 -28.76 -4.19 13.61
C PRO A 788 -27.76 -3.09 13.24
N THR A 789 -27.93 -2.47 12.07
CA THR A 789 -27.20 -1.28 11.65
C THR A 789 -28.21 -0.30 11.05
N PRO A 790 -28.33 0.92 11.59
CA PRO A 790 -29.28 1.90 11.09
C PRO A 790 -28.96 2.27 9.64
N PHE A 791 -29.97 2.57 8.83
CA PHE A 791 -29.76 2.88 7.41
C PHE A 791 -29.01 4.19 7.18
N VAL A 792 -29.07 5.11 8.15
CA VAL A 792 -28.39 6.40 8.13
C VAL A 792 -27.79 6.70 9.49
N LYS A 793 -26.72 7.49 9.51
CA LYS A 793 -26.20 8.16 10.71
C LYS A 793 -25.91 9.60 10.36
N ALA A 794 -26.27 10.54 11.23
CA ALA A 794 -25.91 11.94 11.08
C ALA A 794 -24.94 12.38 12.17
N SER A 795 -24.09 13.37 11.88
CA SER A 795 -23.19 13.99 12.86
C SER A 795 -22.90 15.44 12.49
N VAL A 796 -22.39 16.21 13.45
CA VAL A 796 -21.78 17.51 13.19
C VAL A 796 -20.27 17.37 13.31
N SER A 797 -19.54 17.73 12.25
CA SER A 797 -18.08 17.72 12.20
C SER A 797 -17.58 19.03 11.58
N ASP A 798 -16.77 19.77 12.34
CA ASP A 798 -16.26 21.10 11.97
C ASP A 798 -17.36 22.11 11.61
N GLY A 799 -18.47 22.09 12.37
CA GLY A 799 -19.65 22.91 12.12
C GLY A 799 -20.39 22.54 10.84
N ARG A 800 -20.21 21.33 10.30
CA ARG A 800 -20.89 20.85 9.09
C ARG A 800 -21.77 19.65 9.43
N LEU A 801 -22.97 19.61 8.85
CA LEU A 801 -23.82 18.43 8.90
C LEU A 801 -23.18 17.35 8.01
N VAL A 802 -23.03 16.15 8.56
CA VAL A 802 -22.57 14.96 7.84
C VAL A 802 -23.68 13.93 7.93
N ILE A 803 -24.11 13.40 6.79
CA ILE A 803 -25.10 12.33 6.69
C ILE A 803 -24.43 11.13 6.01
N ASP A 804 -24.23 10.07 6.76
CA ASP A 804 -23.61 8.82 6.35
C ASP A 804 -24.66 7.74 6.06
N ALA A 805 -24.48 7.01 4.97
CA ALA A 805 -25.16 5.75 4.76
C ALA A 805 -24.62 4.72 5.77
N GLY A 806 -25.48 4.22 6.64
CA GLY A 806 -25.10 3.18 7.61
C GLY A 806 -25.05 1.78 7.00
N THR A 807 -25.43 1.62 5.72
CA THR A 807 -25.38 0.36 4.97
C THR A 807 -24.64 0.54 3.65
N ASP A 808 -24.50 -0.54 2.88
CA ASP A 808 -23.93 -0.44 1.54
C ASP A 808 -24.77 0.35 0.54
N ARG A 809 -26.04 0.62 0.85
CA ARG A 809 -26.92 1.39 -0.02
C ARG A 809 -26.66 2.88 0.17
N PRO A 810 -26.42 3.65 -0.90
CA PRO A 810 -26.15 5.08 -0.78
C PRO A 810 -27.39 5.84 -0.30
N VAL A 811 -27.15 6.96 0.37
CA VAL A 811 -28.15 7.90 0.84
C VAL A 811 -28.42 8.97 -0.22
N ARG A 812 -29.69 9.36 -0.35
CA ARG A 812 -30.16 10.51 -1.13
C ARG A 812 -30.80 11.50 -0.17
N VAL A 813 -30.52 12.78 -0.37
CA VAL A 813 -31.19 13.88 0.35
C VAL A 813 -31.96 14.79 -0.59
N ALA A 814 -33.10 15.32 -0.15
CA ALA A 814 -33.96 16.24 -0.91
C ALA A 814 -34.66 17.23 0.03
N GLY A 815 -35.13 18.36 -0.50
CA GLY A 815 -35.77 19.44 0.28
C GLY A 815 -35.16 20.80 -0.07
N SER A 816 -35.70 21.51 -1.05
CA SER A 816 -34.98 22.59 -1.73
C SER A 816 -34.56 23.74 -0.81
N ALA A 817 -35.42 24.20 0.10
CA ALA A 817 -35.06 25.31 0.99
C ALA A 817 -34.15 24.81 2.12
N VAL A 818 -34.45 23.63 2.67
CA VAL A 818 -33.63 23.02 3.74
C VAL A 818 -32.22 22.69 3.26
N LEU A 819 -32.06 22.04 2.10
CA LEU A 819 -30.75 21.72 1.53
C LEU A 819 -29.90 22.97 1.32
N LYS A 820 -30.50 24.07 0.89
CA LYS A 820 -29.79 25.34 0.76
C LYS A 820 -29.36 25.90 2.12
N ALA A 821 -30.25 25.86 3.12
CA ALA A 821 -29.95 26.33 4.47
C ALA A 821 -28.87 25.48 5.17
N VAL A 822 -28.87 24.16 4.95
CA VAL A 822 -27.84 23.24 5.47
C VAL A 822 -26.62 23.11 4.55
N GLY A 823 -26.50 23.95 3.50
CA GLY A 823 -25.35 23.98 2.59
C GLY A 823 -25.09 22.65 1.85
N MET A 824 -26.14 21.88 1.56
CA MET A 824 -26.11 20.60 0.84
C MET A 824 -26.84 20.66 -0.51
N ASP A 825 -27.18 21.84 -1.01
CA ASP A 825 -27.82 22.00 -2.31
C ASP A 825 -26.96 21.48 -3.48
N TYR A 826 -27.63 21.03 -4.54
CA TYR A 826 -26.98 20.44 -5.70
C TYR A 826 -26.60 21.50 -6.73
N THR A 827 -25.33 21.54 -7.10
CA THR A 827 -24.80 22.41 -8.17
C THR A 827 -25.06 21.82 -9.54
N TYR A 828 -24.84 20.51 -9.69
CA TYR A 828 -24.90 19.82 -10.98
C TYR A 828 -25.92 18.70 -10.94
N THR A 829 -27.12 18.90 -11.47
CA THR A 829 -28.17 17.86 -11.56
C THR A 829 -28.37 17.34 -12.98
N GLY A 830 -27.78 17.96 -14.00
CA GLY A 830 -27.96 17.54 -15.41
C GLY A 830 -26.71 17.72 -16.26
N LEU A 831 -26.65 16.98 -17.37
CA LEU A 831 -25.50 16.94 -18.28
C LEU A 831 -25.12 18.30 -18.86
N TYR A 832 -26.12 19.16 -19.10
CA TYR A 832 -25.90 20.50 -19.63
C TYR A 832 -25.07 21.39 -18.71
N GLN A 833 -25.06 21.12 -17.40
CA GLN A 833 -24.30 21.86 -16.40
C GLN A 833 -22.86 21.35 -16.26
N VAL A 834 -22.58 20.14 -16.75
CA VAL A 834 -21.25 19.50 -16.76
C VAL A 834 -20.63 19.49 -18.16
N GLY A 835 -21.09 20.36 -19.05
CA GLY A 835 -20.46 20.59 -20.36
C GLY A 835 -20.96 19.72 -21.52
N LEU A 836 -22.00 18.90 -21.34
CA LEU A 836 -22.59 18.12 -22.42
C LEU A 836 -24.01 18.64 -22.74
N LYS A 837 -24.14 19.40 -23.82
CA LYS A 837 -25.36 20.16 -24.18
C LYS A 837 -25.92 19.67 -25.51
N THR A 838 -27.21 19.90 -25.78
CA THR A 838 -27.75 19.72 -27.13
C THR A 838 -27.24 20.81 -28.06
N THR A 839 -27.01 20.48 -29.33
CA THR A 839 -26.46 21.42 -30.30
C THR A 839 -27.30 22.70 -30.43
N ALA A 840 -26.61 23.84 -30.49
CA ALA A 840 -27.24 25.13 -30.67
C ALA A 840 -27.67 25.37 -32.12
N THR A 841 -27.05 24.68 -33.10
CA THR A 841 -27.20 24.98 -34.53
C THR A 841 -28.64 24.86 -35.04
N ASP A 842 -29.43 23.98 -34.42
CA ASP A 842 -30.83 23.79 -34.77
C ASP A 842 -31.78 23.89 -33.57
N PHE A 843 -31.35 24.62 -32.54
CA PHE A 843 -32.10 24.78 -31.28
C PHE A 843 -32.43 23.41 -30.64
N GLY A 844 -31.50 22.46 -30.77
CA GLY A 844 -31.64 21.10 -30.26
C GLY A 844 -32.71 20.25 -30.95
N LYS A 845 -33.19 20.61 -32.15
CA LYS A 845 -34.23 19.85 -32.89
C LYS A 845 -33.74 18.48 -33.35
N SER A 846 -32.49 18.41 -33.81
CA SER A 846 -31.77 17.17 -34.15
C SER A 846 -31.66 16.28 -32.93
N GLY A 847 -31.40 16.88 -31.77
CA GLY A 847 -31.07 16.20 -30.51
C GLY A 847 -29.63 15.71 -30.48
N GLU A 848 -28.79 16.16 -31.41
CA GLU A 848 -27.34 15.99 -31.39
C GLU A 848 -26.72 16.78 -30.23
N LEU A 849 -25.53 16.39 -29.80
CA LEU A 849 -24.82 16.91 -28.65
C LEU A 849 -23.54 17.65 -29.03
N GLU A 850 -23.20 18.62 -28.20
CA GLU A 850 -21.94 19.34 -28.18
C GLU A 850 -21.29 19.17 -26.81
N PHE A 851 -20.01 18.82 -26.81
CA PHE A 851 -19.22 18.64 -25.60
C PHE A 851 -18.19 19.78 -25.45
N SER A 852 -18.25 20.48 -24.32
CA SER A 852 -17.25 21.47 -23.92
C SER A 852 -16.34 20.86 -22.86
N SER A 853 -15.11 20.51 -23.25
CA SER A 853 -14.10 20.00 -22.32
C SER A 853 -13.81 21.02 -21.21
N GLN A 854 -13.82 22.32 -21.53
CA GLN A 854 -13.60 23.39 -20.55
C GLN A 854 -14.70 23.46 -19.49
N ASP A 855 -15.97 23.38 -19.89
CA ASP A 855 -17.10 23.39 -18.95
C ASP A 855 -17.07 22.14 -18.06
N PHE A 856 -16.72 20.99 -18.64
CA PHE A 856 -16.58 19.74 -17.91
C PHE A 856 -15.42 19.78 -16.91
N MET A 857 -14.24 20.25 -17.33
CA MET A 857 -13.09 20.43 -16.43
C MET A 857 -13.44 21.38 -15.28
N LYS A 858 -14.11 22.51 -15.58
CA LYS A 858 -14.59 23.44 -14.55
C LYS A 858 -15.56 22.78 -13.57
N ALA A 859 -16.45 21.92 -14.04
CA ALA A 859 -17.38 21.18 -13.19
C ALA A 859 -16.64 20.19 -12.29
N MET A 860 -15.70 19.43 -12.85
CA MET A 860 -14.86 18.48 -12.12
C MET A 860 -13.93 19.16 -11.11
N THR A 861 -13.48 20.39 -11.35
CA THR A 861 -12.70 21.16 -10.37
C THR A 861 -13.59 21.74 -9.26
N ARG A 862 -14.80 22.21 -9.59
CA ARG A 862 -15.67 22.91 -8.62
C ARG A 862 -16.41 21.95 -7.69
N ASN A 863 -16.94 20.85 -8.21
CA ASN A 863 -17.64 19.83 -7.42
C ASN A 863 -17.56 18.47 -8.15
N PRO A 864 -16.41 17.76 -8.05
CA PRO A 864 -16.17 16.53 -8.78
C PRO A 864 -17.15 15.42 -8.42
N GLU A 865 -17.60 15.36 -7.16
CA GLU A 865 -18.51 14.31 -6.69
C GLU A 865 -19.85 14.38 -7.41
N GLU A 866 -20.46 15.57 -7.46
CA GLU A 866 -21.73 15.77 -8.14
C GLU A 866 -21.59 15.62 -9.66
N ALA A 867 -20.53 16.19 -10.26
CA ALA A 867 -20.30 16.08 -11.69
C ALA A 867 -20.12 14.62 -12.13
N MET A 868 -19.34 13.84 -11.37
CA MET A 868 -19.15 12.41 -11.60
C MET A 868 -20.46 11.64 -11.43
N ASP A 869 -21.23 11.92 -10.38
CA ASP A 869 -22.47 11.20 -10.10
C ASP A 869 -23.52 11.42 -11.21
N VAL A 870 -23.66 12.65 -11.74
CA VAL A 870 -24.48 12.91 -12.93
C VAL A 870 -24.02 12.06 -14.12
N MET A 871 -22.71 12.04 -14.38
CA MET A 871 -22.15 11.30 -15.51
C MET A 871 -22.35 9.78 -15.38
N LEU A 872 -22.17 9.23 -14.18
CA LEU A 872 -22.38 7.81 -13.88
C LEU A 872 -23.86 7.44 -14.02
N ALA A 873 -24.75 8.23 -13.44
CA ALA A 873 -26.19 8.01 -13.53
C ALA A 873 -26.69 8.09 -14.98
N PHE A 874 -26.18 9.05 -15.75
CA PHE A 874 -26.42 9.16 -17.18
C PHE A 874 -25.92 7.95 -17.96
N ALA A 875 -24.67 7.55 -17.75
CA ALA A 875 -24.09 6.41 -18.46
C ALA A 875 -24.89 5.13 -18.20
N GLN A 876 -25.36 4.95 -16.96
CA GLN A 876 -26.21 3.82 -16.57
C GLN A 876 -27.62 3.87 -17.19
N ASP A 877 -28.25 5.04 -17.28
CA ASP A 877 -29.55 5.20 -17.95
C ASP A 877 -29.45 4.94 -19.47
N MET A 878 -28.43 5.50 -20.11
CA MET A 878 -28.16 5.28 -21.54
C MET A 878 -27.79 3.83 -21.84
N GLN A 879 -27.06 3.16 -20.94
CA GLN A 879 -26.78 1.73 -21.02
C GLN A 879 -28.08 0.91 -20.97
N THR A 880 -28.96 1.24 -20.04
CA THR A 880 -30.26 0.56 -19.89
C THR A 880 -31.11 0.71 -21.16
N PHE A 881 -31.08 1.89 -21.78
CA PHE A 881 -31.69 2.12 -23.09
C PHE A 881 -31.06 1.24 -24.18
N ALA A 882 -29.72 1.29 -24.32
CA ALA A 882 -29.00 0.55 -25.36
C ALA A 882 -29.22 -0.96 -25.22
N ASP A 883 -29.14 -1.50 -24.00
CA ASP A 883 -29.41 -2.91 -23.71
C ASP A 883 -30.87 -3.27 -24.02
N GLY A 884 -31.84 -2.42 -23.65
CA GLY A 884 -33.25 -2.62 -24.02
C GLY A 884 -33.50 -2.69 -25.53
N MET A 885 -32.65 -2.06 -26.34
CA MET A 885 -32.71 -2.09 -27.80
C MET A 885 -31.96 -3.28 -28.41
N LEU A 886 -30.80 -3.62 -27.82
CA LEU A 886 -29.82 -4.56 -28.39
C LEU A 886 -29.88 -5.98 -27.82
N ARG A 887 -30.52 -6.18 -26.66
CA ARG A 887 -30.47 -7.45 -25.92
C ARG A 887 -30.75 -8.63 -26.83
N ASN A 888 -29.86 -9.63 -26.78
CA ASN A 888 -30.01 -10.86 -27.54
C ASN A 888 -29.58 -12.02 -26.66
N SER A 889 -30.48 -12.46 -25.79
CA SER A 889 -30.25 -13.65 -24.95
C SER A 889 -30.95 -14.86 -25.56
N ALA A 890 -30.21 -15.98 -25.62
CA ALA A 890 -30.81 -17.27 -25.92
C ALA A 890 -31.81 -17.64 -24.82
N ALA A 891 -32.83 -18.42 -25.18
CA ALA A 891 -33.69 -19.03 -24.18
C ALA A 891 -32.83 -19.90 -23.26
N ASN A 892 -33.09 -19.87 -21.95
CA ASN A 892 -32.36 -20.71 -21.02
C ASN A 892 -32.89 -22.15 -21.17
N PRO A 893 -32.06 -23.10 -21.62
CA PRO A 893 -32.51 -24.48 -21.86
C PRO A 893 -32.86 -25.23 -20.56
N LEU A 894 -32.45 -24.73 -19.39
CA LEU A 894 -32.67 -25.37 -18.08
C LEU A 894 -33.88 -24.80 -17.32
N THR A 895 -34.14 -23.49 -17.41
CA THR A 895 -35.20 -22.83 -16.61
C THR A 895 -36.50 -22.60 -17.39
N GLY A 896 -36.49 -22.81 -18.71
CA GLY A 896 -37.65 -22.55 -19.57
C GLY A 896 -37.96 -21.05 -19.76
N GLU A 897 -37.16 -20.15 -19.19
CA GLU A 897 -37.28 -18.71 -19.42
C GLU A 897 -37.02 -18.38 -20.89
N GLY A 898 -38.00 -17.72 -21.51
CA GLY A 898 -37.97 -17.37 -22.93
C GLY A 898 -36.79 -16.47 -23.30
N ALA A 899 -36.36 -16.56 -24.56
CA ALA A 899 -35.33 -15.69 -25.12
C ALA A 899 -35.73 -14.22 -24.97
N VAL A 900 -34.97 -13.44 -24.19
CA VAL A 900 -35.20 -11.99 -24.09
C VAL A 900 -34.52 -11.31 -25.27
N ARG A 901 -35.32 -10.65 -26.11
CA ARG A 901 -34.87 -9.92 -27.29
C ARG A 901 -35.22 -8.43 -27.16
N GLY A 902 -34.23 -7.58 -27.41
CA GLY A 902 -34.37 -6.14 -27.45
C GLY A 902 -35.24 -5.70 -28.63
N SER A 903 -35.71 -4.45 -28.61
CA SER A 903 -36.70 -3.98 -29.59
C SER A 903 -36.21 -4.05 -31.04
N VAL A 904 -34.95 -3.71 -31.32
CA VAL A 904 -34.39 -3.76 -32.70
C VAL A 904 -34.25 -5.21 -33.15
N VAL A 905 -33.78 -6.08 -32.26
CA VAL A 905 -33.61 -7.51 -32.54
C VAL A 905 -34.98 -8.13 -32.86
N ARG A 906 -36.01 -7.85 -32.07
CA ARG A 906 -37.38 -8.33 -32.30
C ARG A 906 -37.95 -7.88 -33.64
N GLU A 907 -37.77 -6.62 -34.02
CA GLU A 907 -38.24 -6.11 -35.32
C GLU A 907 -37.55 -6.85 -36.47
N MET A 908 -36.23 -7.06 -36.38
CA MET A 908 -35.49 -7.82 -37.39
C MET A 908 -35.93 -9.28 -37.48
N ASP A 909 -36.21 -9.92 -36.35
CA ASP A 909 -36.70 -11.31 -36.31
C ASP A 909 -38.11 -11.42 -36.88
N GLY A 910 -38.99 -10.46 -36.58
CA GLY A 910 -40.32 -10.39 -37.16
C GLY A 910 -40.26 -10.28 -38.68
N ILE A 911 -39.36 -9.44 -39.20
CA ILE A 911 -39.10 -9.33 -40.64
C ILE A 911 -38.55 -10.66 -41.19
N ASP A 912 -37.61 -11.30 -40.51
CA ASP A 912 -37.03 -12.60 -40.93
C ASP A 912 -38.09 -13.70 -41.04
N LEU A 913 -39.04 -13.75 -40.09
CA LEU A 913 -40.17 -14.68 -40.11
C LEU A 913 -41.11 -14.40 -41.29
N GLN A 914 -41.37 -13.13 -41.60
CA GLN A 914 -42.18 -12.76 -42.76
C GLN A 914 -41.51 -13.15 -44.07
N VAL A 915 -40.19 -12.91 -44.20
CA VAL A 915 -39.39 -13.33 -45.36
C VAL A 915 -39.47 -14.85 -45.54
N LYS A 916 -39.24 -15.63 -44.46
CA LYS A 916 -39.36 -17.10 -44.49
C LYS A 916 -40.75 -17.58 -44.90
N SER A 917 -41.80 -16.92 -44.43
CA SER A 917 -43.19 -17.24 -44.81
C SER A 917 -43.42 -16.98 -46.30
N ILE A 918 -42.93 -15.85 -46.82
CA ILE A 918 -43.00 -15.51 -48.24
C ILE A 918 -42.19 -16.51 -49.09
N ASP A 919 -40.98 -16.88 -48.67
CA ASP A 919 -40.16 -17.88 -49.37
C ASP A 919 -40.88 -19.24 -49.45
N LYS A 920 -41.54 -19.66 -48.37
CA LYS A 920 -42.37 -20.88 -48.36
C LYS A 920 -43.56 -20.77 -49.30
N TYR A 921 -44.22 -19.61 -49.34
CA TYR A 921 -45.30 -19.33 -50.29
C TYR A 921 -44.80 -19.40 -51.74
N LEU A 922 -43.68 -18.73 -52.06
CA LEU A 922 -43.08 -18.70 -53.39
C LEU A 922 -42.67 -20.11 -53.86
N ALA A 923 -42.06 -20.92 -52.98
CA ALA A 923 -41.73 -22.31 -53.29
C ALA A 923 -42.97 -23.16 -53.60
N SER A 924 -44.03 -23.02 -52.79
CA SER A 924 -45.30 -23.72 -53.03
C SER A 924 -46.00 -23.23 -54.30
N PHE A 925 -45.88 -21.93 -54.58
CA PHE A 925 -46.43 -21.31 -55.79
C PHE A 925 -45.74 -21.81 -57.05
N GLU A 926 -44.42 -21.92 -57.02
CA GLU A 926 -43.60 -22.45 -58.11
C GLU A 926 -43.99 -23.88 -58.46
N GLN A 927 -44.19 -24.75 -57.46
CA GLN A 927 -44.71 -26.11 -57.67
C GLN A 927 -46.08 -26.13 -58.35
N ARG A 928 -47.01 -25.27 -57.92
CA ARG A 928 -48.33 -25.15 -58.56
C ARG A 928 -48.24 -24.64 -59.99
N LEU A 929 -47.33 -23.69 -60.25
CA LEU A 929 -47.11 -23.17 -61.59
C LEU A 929 -46.56 -24.25 -62.52
N GLN A 930 -45.67 -25.10 -62.03
CA GLN A 930 -45.13 -26.24 -62.75
C GLN A 930 -46.23 -27.25 -63.10
N LEU A 931 -47.05 -27.66 -62.13
CA LEU A 931 -48.19 -28.55 -62.37
C LEU A 931 -49.18 -27.95 -63.38
N LYS A 932 -49.42 -26.63 -63.30
CA LYS A 932 -50.27 -25.92 -64.26
C LYS A 932 -49.66 -25.91 -65.66
N LYS A 933 -48.35 -25.71 -65.79
CA LYS A 933 -47.62 -25.82 -67.07
C LYS A 933 -47.79 -27.22 -67.68
N GLU A 934 -47.58 -28.27 -66.89
CA GLU A 934 -47.76 -29.66 -67.33
C GLU A 934 -49.20 -29.98 -67.74
N THR A 935 -50.19 -29.47 -66.99
CA THR A 935 -51.60 -29.67 -67.30
C THR A 935 -52.01 -28.94 -68.58
N LEU A 936 -51.56 -27.69 -68.75
CA LEU A 936 -51.79 -26.93 -69.98
C LEU A 936 -51.14 -27.63 -71.17
N PHE A 937 -49.90 -28.09 -71.02
CA PHE A 937 -49.19 -28.85 -72.05
C PHE A 937 -49.98 -30.10 -72.48
N LYS A 938 -50.49 -30.91 -71.52
CA LYS A 938 -51.33 -32.07 -71.84
C LYS A 938 -52.60 -31.69 -72.61
N ARG A 939 -53.32 -30.67 -72.14
CA ARG A 939 -54.56 -30.21 -72.79
C ARG A 939 -54.33 -29.68 -74.20
N PHE A 940 -53.27 -28.89 -74.41
CA PHE A 940 -52.93 -28.38 -75.74
C PHE A 940 -52.40 -29.50 -76.66
N SER A 941 -51.66 -30.48 -76.14
CA SER A 941 -51.26 -31.67 -76.91
C SER A 941 -52.47 -32.48 -77.39
N GLU A 942 -53.48 -32.67 -76.53
CA GLU A 942 -54.72 -33.37 -76.86
C GLU A 942 -55.56 -32.59 -77.87
N ALA A 943 -55.65 -31.26 -77.70
CA ALA A 943 -56.32 -30.38 -78.65
C ALA A 943 -55.66 -30.45 -80.03
N GLU A 944 -54.32 -30.44 -80.11
CA GLU A 944 -53.57 -30.60 -81.37
C GLU A 944 -53.84 -31.95 -82.02
N ARG A 945 -53.86 -33.05 -81.24
CA ARG A 945 -54.21 -34.38 -81.76
C ARG A 945 -55.64 -34.43 -82.30
N ASN A 946 -56.60 -33.79 -81.63
CA ASN A 946 -57.98 -33.74 -82.06
C ASN A 946 -58.14 -32.87 -83.32
N LEU A 947 -57.45 -31.73 -83.39
CA LEU A 947 -57.37 -30.89 -84.59
C LEU A 947 -56.74 -31.65 -85.76
N ALA A 948 -55.65 -32.37 -85.55
CA ALA A 948 -55.03 -33.20 -86.57
C ALA A 948 -55.99 -34.28 -87.09
N LYS A 949 -56.76 -34.93 -86.22
CA LYS A 949 -57.83 -35.89 -86.62
C LYS A 949 -58.94 -35.20 -87.41
N LEU A 950 -59.40 -34.03 -86.98
CA LEU A 950 -60.43 -33.26 -87.69
C LEU A 950 -59.94 -32.81 -89.07
N MET A 951 -58.67 -32.41 -89.20
CA MET A 951 -58.06 -32.05 -90.48
C MET A 951 -57.90 -33.27 -91.39
N GLN A 952 -57.54 -34.44 -90.84
CA GLN A 952 -57.56 -35.70 -91.59
C GLN A 952 -58.97 -36.08 -92.06
N GLN A 953 -59.99 -35.90 -91.21
CA GLN A 953 -61.39 -36.12 -91.59
C GLN A 953 -61.89 -35.12 -92.63
N ALA A 954 -61.50 -33.86 -92.54
CA ALA A 954 -61.82 -32.83 -93.53
C ALA A 954 -61.14 -33.12 -94.89
N SER A 955 -59.88 -33.58 -94.88
CA SER A 955 -59.18 -34.05 -96.08
C SER A 955 -59.85 -35.30 -96.68
N TRP A 956 -60.25 -36.25 -95.83
CA TRP A 956 -61.02 -37.42 -96.25
C TRP A 956 -62.38 -37.02 -96.85
N LEU A 957 -63.14 -36.14 -96.20
CA LEU A 957 -64.41 -35.61 -96.71
C LEU A 957 -64.22 -34.87 -98.04
N SER A 958 -63.16 -34.07 -98.17
CA SER A 958 -62.79 -33.37 -99.41
C SER A 958 -62.48 -34.34 -100.55
N ASN A 959 -61.79 -35.45 -100.26
CA ASN A 959 -61.53 -36.50 -101.25
C ASN A 959 -62.80 -37.29 -101.62
N VAL A 960 -63.69 -37.54 -100.66
CA VAL A 960 -64.98 -38.19 -100.90
C VAL A 960 -65.93 -37.28 -101.71
N THR A 961 -65.99 -35.98 -101.42
CA THR A 961 -66.75 -35.02 -102.24
C THR A 961 -66.15 -34.84 -103.64
N ALA A 962 -64.83 -34.86 -103.78
CA ALA A 962 -64.18 -34.86 -105.10
C ALA A 962 -64.49 -36.15 -105.89
N GLN A 963 -64.54 -37.31 -105.24
CA GLN A 963 -64.98 -38.57 -105.87
C GLN A 963 -66.48 -38.56 -106.23
N LEU A 964 -67.33 -37.96 -105.40
CA LEU A 964 -68.77 -37.78 -105.68
C LEU A 964 -69.02 -36.80 -106.84
N GLN A 965 -68.22 -35.74 -106.97
CA GLN A 965 -68.25 -34.83 -108.12
C GLN A 965 -67.69 -35.47 -109.41
N GLY A 966 -66.72 -36.38 -109.29
CA GLY A 966 -66.21 -37.16 -110.43
C GLY A 966 -67.17 -38.25 -110.93
N GLY A 967 -68.04 -38.79 -110.06
CA GLY A 967 -68.99 -39.85 -110.39
C GLY A 967 -70.26 -39.39 -111.12
N ALA A 968 -70.65 -38.11 -110.99
CA ALA A 968 -71.89 -37.57 -111.56
C ALA A 968 -71.76 -37.05 -113.01
N GLY A 969 -70.58 -37.14 -113.63
CA GLY A 969 -70.29 -36.62 -114.98
C GLY A 969 -70.32 -37.64 -116.13
N ARG A 970 -70.64 -38.92 -115.87
CA ARG A 970 -70.81 -39.94 -116.92
C ARG A 970 -72.29 -40.32 -117.08
N GLY A 971 -73.05 -39.48 -117.79
CA GLY A 971 -74.46 -39.78 -118.08
C GLY A 971 -75.29 -38.68 -118.75
N ALA A 972 -74.80 -38.08 -119.85
CA ALA A 972 -75.52 -37.34 -120.92
C ALA A 972 -74.45 -36.52 -121.68
N GLN A 973 -74.22 -36.56 -122.99
CA GLN A 973 -74.92 -36.93 -124.23
C GLN A 973 -73.84 -37.32 -125.28
N GLN A 974 -74.19 -38.11 -126.30
CA GLN A 974 -74.16 -37.69 -127.72
C GLN A 974 -73.57 -36.31 -128.03
#